data_AF-A0A812UEB1-F1
#
_entry.id   AF-A0A812UEB1-F1
#
_cell.length_a   1.000
_cell.length_b   1.000
_cell.length_c   1.000
_cell.angle_alpha   90.00
_cell.angle_beta   90.00
_cell.angle_gamma   90.00
#
_symmetry.space_group_name_H-M   'P 1'
#
loop_
_entity.id
_entity.type
_entity.pdbx_description
1 polymer ?
#
loop_
_entity_poly.entity_id
_entity_poly.type
_entity_poly.pdbx_seq_one_letter_code
_entity_poly.pdbx_strand_id
1 'polypeptide(L)'
;GHHVEWDSKIFNYLKYEVLRFLLSNVKWWLEEYQFDGFRFDGITSMLYQSHGIGKGYTGGYHEYFGPDADIDSHIYLMLANDLIHRVVPSAVTVGEDVSGMPTLCLPVEWGGFGFDYRLAMAIPDLFIKYLKESTDDQWGMAHLVHTLTNRRYMEKVIAYCESHDQAIVGDKTLAFWLMDAEMYTGMSVVTSPFHSMCIDRGLALHKMMRLLVLGLGGEGYLNFMGNEFGHPEWIDFPRPENGWSHHHCRRRWDLAEDENLRYKFFQSFEELMQACENRFKFVNAHHQYVSKKDEMDKVIVFERGDLVFAFNFHPCNSYEGYQIGTHCDEPMRCVLDTDEGRFGGHMRLEYGHGNPFPPLHGLDRRPHSVKLYMPSRTAQVLCRESLLRGGVHVYVEESFLGQYDLDTTEGLKLSLLIHRDGVEEMLDFDFGEDGAVHLNENFDATFDIVTADNCILPCKASKDTKFRIYFPGEYTVAHLGYLRNGRPEDALPPPEEIPPEEPKPEPTPAPTPAPKPAPEPVRQPAPQPAPQPAPQPAPQPAPEPVSQHHATPQNPSPKPMTAAERLGGYKKTQAPPAAAPAPKPAPAPAPAPAPAPAPAPAPAPVYVEPEPQEEEKPKSSEEAGVDVRDMTRCYSGLHFMDLEALDQALAETHEQVSDLQQLAAFQESLDACGGDLTKLAESYKTFGLQRDGSEWTYCEWMPFASAVSLVGDFNGWDVNATPLTEEKGLKSL
;
A
#
# COMPACT_ATOMS: atom_id res chain seq x y z
N GLY A 1 7.90 -24.18 12.96
CA GLY A 1 8.93 -25.11 12.44
C GLY A 1 9.02 -25.20 10.91
N HIS A 2 7.95 -25.55 10.20
CA HIS A 2 7.90 -25.63 8.73
C HIS A 2 6.55 -25.09 8.24
N HIS A 3 6.59 -24.14 7.30
CA HIS A 3 5.41 -23.49 6.74
C HIS A 3 4.95 -24.24 5.48
N VAL A 4 3.82 -24.95 5.58
CA VAL A 4 3.40 -25.92 4.56
C VAL A 4 3.05 -25.26 3.22
N GLU A 5 2.36 -24.12 3.24
CA GLU A 5 1.95 -23.43 2.00
C GLU A 5 3.09 -22.70 1.28
N TRP A 6 4.23 -22.48 1.96
CA TRP A 6 5.41 -21.80 1.38
C TRP A 6 6.62 -22.74 1.21
N ASP A 7 6.45 -24.05 1.45
CA ASP A 7 7.52 -25.08 1.55
C ASP A 7 8.76 -24.64 2.37
N SER A 8 8.55 -23.74 3.34
CA SER A 8 9.63 -22.96 3.96
C SER A 8 9.92 -23.41 5.39
N LYS A 9 11.09 -23.04 5.94
CA LYS A 9 11.36 -23.20 7.37
C LYS A 9 10.90 -21.97 8.14
N ILE A 10 10.47 -22.20 9.38
CA ILE A 10 10.07 -21.14 10.31
C ILE A 10 11.13 -21.12 11.40
N PHE A 11 11.60 -19.93 11.74
CA PHE A 11 12.53 -19.72 12.85
C PHE A 11 11.93 -20.20 14.19
N ASN A 12 12.80 -20.42 15.17
CA ASN A 12 12.39 -20.47 16.57
C ASN A 12 12.92 -19.17 17.18
N TYR A 13 12.04 -18.20 17.40
CA TYR A 13 12.40 -16.84 17.82
C TYR A 13 12.87 -16.80 19.28
N LEU A 14 12.55 -17.81 20.09
CA LEU A 14 12.98 -17.92 21.48
C LEU A 14 14.45 -18.34 21.63
N LYS A 15 15.06 -18.93 20.61
CA LYS A 15 16.49 -19.29 20.64
C LYS A 15 17.38 -18.07 20.60
N TYR A 16 18.25 -17.95 21.58
CA TYR A 16 19.13 -16.79 21.74
C TYR A 16 19.98 -16.52 20.49
N GLU A 17 20.61 -17.54 19.92
CA GLU A 17 21.46 -17.39 18.73
C GLU A 17 20.64 -17.06 17.45
N VAL A 18 19.33 -17.33 17.44
CA VAL A 18 18.41 -16.86 16.38
C VAL A 18 18.06 -15.39 16.57
N LEU A 19 17.78 -14.94 17.80
CA LEU A 19 17.61 -13.51 18.13
C LEU A 19 18.88 -12.73 17.76
N ARG A 20 20.05 -13.22 18.17
CA ARG A 20 21.35 -12.63 17.81
C ARG A 20 21.49 -12.50 16.29
N PHE A 21 21.24 -13.57 15.55
CA PHE A 21 21.34 -13.57 14.08
C PHE A 21 20.39 -12.55 13.44
N LEU A 22 19.11 -12.56 13.79
CA LEU A 22 18.10 -11.70 13.18
C LEU A 22 18.30 -10.22 13.54
N LEU A 23 18.54 -9.90 14.82
CA LEU A 23 18.83 -8.53 15.28
C LEU A 23 20.14 -8.01 14.67
N SER A 24 21.15 -8.87 14.53
CA SER A 24 22.39 -8.50 13.82
C SER A 24 22.17 -8.29 12.33
N ASN A 25 21.26 -9.03 11.68
CA ASN A 25 20.94 -8.81 10.28
C ASN A 25 20.20 -7.47 10.06
N VAL A 26 19.29 -7.11 10.97
CA VAL A 26 18.63 -5.79 10.98
C VAL A 26 19.68 -4.67 11.11
N LYS A 27 20.59 -4.75 12.10
CA LYS A 27 21.65 -3.73 12.28
C LYS A 27 22.66 -3.70 11.13
N TRP A 28 22.98 -4.85 10.50
CA TRP A 28 23.85 -4.95 9.32
C TRP A 28 23.34 -4.15 8.12
N TRP A 29 22.04 -4.27 7.81
CA TRP A 29 21.43 -3.52 6.72
C TRP A 29 21.38 -2.00 7.00
N LEU A 30 21.24 -1.60 8.27
CA LEU A 30 21.33 -0.18 8.67
C LEU A 30 22.77 0.35 8.55
N GLU A 31 23.78 -0.30 9.15
CA GLU A 31 25.14 0.25 9.19
C GLU A 31 25.91 0.12 7.84
N GLU A 32 25.87 -1.02 7.16
CA GLU A 32 26.71 -1.23 5.95
C GLU A 32 26.04 -0.76 4.66
N TYR A 33 24.71 -0.85 4.58
CA TYR A 33 23.94 -0.53 3.37
C TYR A 33 23.15 0.79 3.50
N GLN A 34 23.13 1.41 4.69
CA GLN A 34 22.51 2.71 4.94
C GLN A 34 21.04 2.78 4.51
N PHE A 35 20.27 1.70 4.76
CA PHE A 35 18.83 1.69 4.53
C PHE A 35 18.09 2.56 5.56
N ASP A 36 17.19 3.43 5.11
CA ASP A 36 16.34 4.29 5.96
C ASP A 36 15.19 3.54 6.69
N GLY A 37 15.31 2.23 6.88
CA GLY A 37 14.28 1.37 7.49
C GLY A 37 13.89 0.16 6.66
N PHE A 38 12.74 -0.44 6.98
CA PHE A 38 12.36 -1.78 6.50
C PHE A 38 10.85 -1.96 6.31
N ARG A 39 10.48 -2.73 5.29
CA ARG A 39 9.22 -3.50 5.28
C ARG A 39 9.51 -4.89 5.87
N PHE A 40 8.73 -5.31 6.85
CA PHE A 40 8.74 -6.68 7.36
C PHE A 40 7.60 -7.45 6.68
N ASP A 41 7.98 -8.39 5.84
CA ASP A 41 7.07 -9.18 4.99
C ASP A 41 6.45 -10.34 5.76
N GLY A 42 5.23 -10.73 5.41
CA GLY A 42 4.57 -11.90 5.99
C GLY A 42 4.33 -11.85 7.51
N ILE A 43 4.21 -10.67 8.12
CA ILE A 43 3.99 -10.49 9.57
C ILE A 43 2.81 -11.33 10.08
N THR A 44 1.74 -11.47 9.30
CA THR A 44 0.61 -12.36 9.63
C THR A 44 1.03 -13.82 9.86
N SER A 45 2.01 -14.33 9.11
CA SER A 45 2.54 -15.68 9.30
C SER A 45 3.39 -15.79 10.57
N MET A 46 4.01 -14.69 11.02
CA MET A 46 4.76 -14.65 12.27
C MET A 46 3.83 -14.57 13.48
N LEU A 47 2.87 -13.62 13.49
CA LEU A 47 2.03 -13.30 14.65
C LEU A 47 1.22 -14.47 15.21
N TYR A 48 0.94 -15.51 14.41
CA TYR A 48 0.07 -16.62 14.76
C TYR A 48 0.69 -18.00 14.45
N GLN A 49 0.45 -18.98 15.33
CA GLN A 49 0.84 -20.37 15.16
C GLN A 49 0.12 -21.05 13.97
N SER A 50 -1.11 -20.62 13.67
CA SER A 50 -1.84 -20.98 12.44
C SER A 50 -1.36 -20.24 11.19
N HIS A 51 -0.45 -19.27 11.33
CA HIS A 51 0.06 -18.38 10.28
C HIS A 51 -1.03 -17.57 9.54
N GLY A 52 -2.23 -17.46 10.13
CA GLY A 52 -3.43 -16.91 9.49
C GLY A 52 -4.07 -17.84 8.44
N ILE A 53 -3.51 -19.04 8.19
CA ILE A 53 -3.99 -19.95 7.16
C ILE A 53 -5.40 -20.43 7.49
N GLY A 54 -6.33 -20.21 6.55
CA GLY A 54 -7.75 -20.55 6.72
C GLY A 54 -8.48 -19.74 7.80
N LYS A 55 -7.88 -18.65 8.31
CA LYS A 55 -8.53 -17.72 9.24
C LYS A 55 -9.24 -16.61 8.48
N GLY A 56 -10.32 -16.11 9.09
CA GLY A 56 -10.89 -14.81 8.77
C GLY A 56 -10.89 -13.98 10.05
N TYR A 57 -10.57 -12.70 9.92
CA TYR A 57 -10.52 -11.76 11.03
C TYR A 57 -11.73 -10.84 10.95
N THR A 58 -12.61 -10.88 11.95
CA THR A 58 -13.82 -10.03 12.03
C THR A 58 -13.57 -8.72 12.78
N GLY A 59 -12.39 -8.57 13.40
CA GLY A 59 -12.07 -7.48 14.33
C GLY A 59 -12.44 -7.80 15.77
N GLY A 60 -12.81 -9.05 16.07
CA GLY A 60 -13.10 -9.51 17.42
C GLY A 60 -11.79 -9.78 18.17
N TYR A 61 -11.55 -9.10 19.30
CA TYR A 61 -10.21 -9.07 19.92
C TYR A 61 -9.69 -10.45 20.37
N HIS A 62 -10.58 -11.42 20.58
CA HIS A 62 -10.27 -12.84 20.84
C HIS A 62 -9.61 -13.59 19.66
N GLU A 63 -9.72 -13.07 18.43
CA GLU A 63 -9.06 -13.60 17.23
C GLU A 63 -7.55 -13.27 17.21
N TYR A 64 -7.17 -12.23 17.95
CA TYR A 64 -5.82 -11.66 18.01
C TYR A 64 -5.08 -12.08 19.29
N PHE A 65 -5.78 -11.97 20.43
CA PHE A 65 -5.21 -12.19 21.77
C PHE A 65 -5.69 -13.53 22.36
N GLY A 66 -5.27 -14.63 21.75
CA GLY A 66 -5.65 -15.99 22.15
C GLY A 66 -4.51 -17.01 22.02
N PRO A 67 -4.75 -18.30 22.32
CA PRO A 67 -3.72 -19.35 22.29
C PRO A 67 -3.07 -19.64 20.93
N ASP A 68 -3.57 -19.00 19.86
CA ASP A 68 -3.01 -19.07 18.51
C ASP A 68 -1.96 -17.98 18.25
N ALA A 69 -1.73 -17.04 19.17
CA ALA A 69 -0.68 -16.05 19.08
C ALA A 69 0.71 -16.67 19.31
N ASP A 70 1.70 -16.29 18.51
CA ASP A 70 3.10 -16.69 18.65
C ASP A 70 3.87 -15.60 19.42
N ILE A 71 3.92 -15.73 20.74
CA ILE A 71 4.53 -14.75 21.66
C ILE A 71 6.04 -14.60 21.42
N ASP A 72 6.73 -15.67 21.01
CA ASP A 72 8.16 -15.63 20.71
C ASP A 72 8.44 -14.69 19.53
N SER A 73 7.59 -14.75 18.49
CA SER A 73 7.65 -13.83 17.35
C SER A 73 7.31 -12.39 17.76
N HIS A 74 6.36 -12.19 18.68
CA HIS A 74 5.97 -10.85 19.16
C HIS A 74 7.15 -10.19 19.87
N ILE A 75 7.85 -10.93 20.74
CA ILE A 75 9.06 -10.45 21.44
C ILE A 75 10.16 -10.10 20.44
N TYR A 76 10.41 -10.94 19.43
CA TYR A 76 11.39 -10.63 18.38
C TYR A 76 11.04 -9.34 17.63
N LEU A 77 9.78 -9.14 17.24
CA LEU A 77 9.34 -7.94 16.51
C LEU A 77 9.48 -6.66 17.37
N MET A 78 9.13 -6.73 18.65
CA MET A 78 9.33 -5.62 19.60
C MET A 78 10.82 -5.27 19.76
N LEU A 79 11.69 -6.28 19.92
CA LEU A 79 13.14 -6.09 20.01
C LEU A 79 13.75 -5.55 18.71
N ALA A 80 13.25 -5.99 17.55
CA ALA A 80 13.72 -5.52 16.25
C ALA A 80 13.37 -4.04 16.03
N ASN A 81 12.13 -3.64 16.30
CA ASN A 81 11.71 -2.24 16.16
C ASN A 81 12.38 -1.33 17.21
N ASP A 82 12.55 -1.78 18.47
CA ASP A 82 13.33 -1.04 19.48
C ASP A 82 14.80 -0.87 19.06
N LEU A 83 15.42 -1.90 18.48
CA LEU A 83 16.78 -1.81 17.93
C LEU A 83 16.87 -0.83 16.75
N ILE A 84 15.93 -0.87 15.80
CA ILE A 84 15.93 -0.01 14.60
C ILE A 84 15.94 1.46 15.00
N HIS A 85 14.99 1.88 15.84
CA HIS A 85 14.86 3.29 16.25
C HIS A 85 15.97 3.73 17.22
N ARG A 86 16.73 2.81 17.83
CA ARG A 86 17.96 3.14 18.59
C ARG A 86 19.19 3.35 17.70
N VAL A 87 19.29 2.64 16.56
CA VAL A 87 20.40 2.77 15.61
C VAL A 87 20.16 3.95 14.66
N VAL A 88 18.93 4.08 14.15
CA VAL A 88 18.49 5.19 13.27
C VAL A 88 17.12 5.70 13.76
N PRO A 89 17.07 6.76 14.60
CA PRO A 89 15.80 7.28 15.15
C PRO A 89 14.80 7.83 14.13
N SER A 90 15.23 8.06 12.90
CA SER A 90 14.40 8.51 11.77
C SER A 90 14.01 7.39 10.80
N ALA A 91 14.42 6.14 11.04
CA ALA A 91 14.09 5.03 10.16
C ALA A 91 12.59 4.71 10.19
N VAL A 92 12.07 4.21 9.07
CA VAL A 92 10.64 3.88 8.92
C VAL A 92 10.41 2.38 8.89
N THR A 93 9.48 1.90 9.73
CA THR A 93 9.18 0.47 9.89
C THR A 93 7.76 0.13 9.44
N VAL A 94 7.62 -0.80 8.48
CA VAL A 94 6.33 -1.13 7.85
C VAL A 94 5.98 -2.62 8.02
N GLY A 95 4.85 -2.91 8.67
CA GLY A 95 4.34 -4.28 8.85
C GLY A 95 3.40 -4.74 7.73
N GLU A 96 3.71 -5.88 7.09
CA GLU A 96 2.82 -6.58 6.16
C GLU A 96 1.87 -7.54 6.93
N ASP A 97 0.90 -6.95 7.61
CA ASP A 97 -0.16 -7.66 8.33
C ASP A 97 -1.52 -7.52 7.65
N VAL A 98 -2.13 -8.65 7.26
CA VAL A 98 -3.50 -8.70 6.72
C VAL A 98 -4.55 -8.86 7.82
N SER A 99 -4.18 -9.35 9.01
CA SER A 99 -5.13 -9.64 10.10
C SER A 99 -5.75 -8.38 10.71
N GLY A 100 -5.01 -7.27 10.76
CA GLY A 100 -5.42 -6.06 11.48
C GLY A 100 -5.07 -6.08 12.95
N MET A 101 -3.92 -6.67 13.30
CA MET A 101 -3.43 -6.82 14.68
C MET A 101 -3.47 -5.46 15.41
N PRO A 102 -4.28 -5.33 16.48
CA PRO A 102 -4.29 -4.12 17.30
C PRO A 102 -2.90 -3.86 17.90
N THR A 103 -2.54 -2.57 18.04
CA THR A 103 -1.26 -2.10 18.62
C THR A 103 0.00 -2.47 17.83
N LEU A 104 -0.13 -3.04 16.63
CA LEU A 104 1.00 -3.31 15.73
C LEU A 104 1.78 -2.01 15.44
N CYS A 105 1.07 -0.91 15.19
CA CYS A 105 1.68 0.39 14.87
C CYS A 105 1.62 1.37 16.05
N LEU A 106 1.85 0.88 17.27
CA LEU A 106 2.04 1.71 18.47
C LEU A 106 3.43 1.47 19.09
N PRO A 107 3.99 2.44 19.86
CA PRO A 107 5.32 2.33 20.45
C PRO A 107 5.50 1.11 21.38
N VAL A 108 6.71 0.55 21.41
CA VAL A 108 7.10 -0.56 22.31
C VAL A 108 6.97 -0.15 23.79
N GLU A 109 7.21 1.12 24.11
CA GLU A 109 6.99 1.68 25.46
C GLU A 109 5.51 1.72 25.89
N TRP A 110 4.56 1.58 24.97
CA TRP A 110 3.12 1.42 25.25
C TRP A 110 2.68 -0.05 25.06
N GLY A 111 3.64 -0.98 24.94
CA GLY A 111 3.43 -2.39 24.59
C GLY A 111 2.70 -2.59 23.26
N GLY A 112 2.92 -1.70 22.29
CA GLY A 112 2.74 -2.03 20.87
C GLY A 112 3.96 -2.75 20.31
N PHE A 113 3.91 -3.12 19.04
CA PHE A 113 5.01 -3.82 18.36
C PHE A 113 6.12 -2.88 17.88
N GLY A 114 5.90 -1.56 17.89
CA GLY A 114 6.88 -0.56 17.50
C GLY A 114 6.97 -0.26 16.01
N PHE A 115 6.06 -0.76 15.17
CA PHE A 115 6.02 -0.36 13.76
C PHE A 115 5.51 1.07 13.59
N ASP A 116 6.00 1.80 12.59
CA ASP A 116 5.42 3.07 12.17
C ASP A 116 4.09 2.87 11.46
N TYR A 117 4.09 2.01 10.43
CA TYR A 117 2.99 1.84 9.51
C TYR A 117 2.65 0.37 9.33
N ARG A 118 1.43 0.10 8.88
CA ARG A 118 1.05 -1.17 8.26
C ARG A 118 0.43 -0.96 6.89
N LEU A 119 0.47 -2.00 6.06
CA LEU A 119 -0.15 -1.97 4.74
C LEU A 119 -1.69 -2.04 4.85
N ALA A 120 -2.39 -1.17 4.10
CA ALA A 120 -3.86 -1.15 4.03
C ALA A 120 -4.40 -2.20 3.02
N MET A 121 -4.08 -3.47 3.27
CA MET A 121 -4.22 -4.58 2.32
C MET A 121 -5.64 -4.82 1.78
N ALA A 122 -6.69 -4.36 2.48
CA ALA A 122 -8.09 -4.47 2.03
C ALA A 122 -8.47 -3.50 0.88
N ILE A 123 -7.62 -2.53 0.54
CA ILE A 123 -7.91 -1.52 -0.50
C ILE A 123 -7.81 -2.12 -1.92
N PRO A 124 -6.75 -2.86 -2.31
CA PRO A 124 -6.74 -3.60 -3.58
C PRO A 124 -7.88 -4.61 -3.72
N ASP A 125 -8.15 -5.40 -2.69
CA ASP A 125 -9.21 -6.42 -2.69
C ASP A 125 -10.59 -5.83 -3.04
N LEU A 126 -10.88 -4.63 -2.54
CA LEU A 126 -12.08 -3.88 -2.90
C LEU A 126 -12.14 -3.59 -4.40
N PHE A 127 -11.06 -3.05 -4.99
CA PHE A 127 -11.06 -2.67 -6.40
C PHE A 127 -11.10 -3.90 -7.33
N ILE A 128 -10.35 -4.96 -7.02
CA ILE A 128 -10.40 -6.23 -7.74
C ILE A 128 -11.83 -6.78 -7.71
N LYS A 129 -12.45 -6.83 -6.54
CA LYS A 129 -13.84 -7.28 -6.38
C LYS A 129 -14.81 -6.42 -7.20
N TYR A 130 -14.69 -5.10 -7.12
CA TYR A 130 -15.56 -4.15 -7.85
C TYR A 130 -15.39 -4.23 -9.37
N LEU A 131 -14.22 -4.57 -9.88
CA LEU A 131 -13.93 -4.73 -11.31
C LEU A 131 -14.25 -6.13 -11.85
N LYS A 132 -14.29 -7.14 -10.98
CA LYS A 132 -14.49 -8.56 -11.32
C LYS A 132 -15.94 -9.04 -11.11
N GLU A 133 -16.65 -8.47 -10.14
CA GLU A 133 -17.95 -8.96 -9.67
C GLU A 133 -19.10 -7.93 -9.80
N SER A 134 -18.85 -6.73 -10.32
CA SER A 134 -19.86 -5.65 -10.35
C SER A 134 -19.70 -4.70 -11.54
N THR A 135 -20.80 -4.04 -11.92
CA THR A 135 -20.78 -2.92 -12.88
C THR A 135 -20.65 -1.57 -12.16
N ASP A 136 -20.14 -0.54 -12.85
CA ASP A 136 -19.88 0.80 -12.28
C ASP A 136 -21.07 1.41 -11.50
N ASP A 137 -22.32 1.13 -11.93
CA ASP A 137 -23.56 1.59 -11.29
C ASP A 137 -23.89 0.84 -9.98
N GLN A 138 -23.33 -0.35 -9.77
CA GLN A 138 -23.48 -1.17 -8.58
C GLN A 138 -22.48 -0.83 -7.47
N TRP A 139 -21.44 -0.04 -7.78
CA TRP A 139 -20.42 0.34 -6.79
C TRP A 139 -21.02 1.19 -5.67
N GLY A 140 -20.78 0.78 -4.42
CA GLY A 140 -21.27 1.45 -3.22
C GLY A 140 -20.31 2.54 -2.76
N MET A 141 -20.68 3.81 -2.91
CA MET A 141 -19.86 4.95 -2.49
C MET A 141 -19.61 4.94 -0.98
N ALA A 142 -20.59 4.53 -0.18
CA ALA A 142 -20.47 4.39 1.25
C ALA A 142 -19.60 3.20 1.68
N HIS A 143 -19.60 2.12 0.90
CA HIS A 143 -18.73 0.96 1.12
C HIS A 143 -17.27 1.29 0.75
N LEU A 144 -17.06 1.93 -0.40
CA LEU A 144 -15.75 2.40 -0.85
C LEU A 144 -15.13 3.38 0.17
N VAL A 145 -15.89 4.41 0.58
CA VAL A 145 -15.46 5.31 1.66
C VAL A 145 -15.19 4.55 2.96
N HIS A 146 -16.01 3.57 3.32
CA HIS A 146 -15.80 2.78 4.54
C HIS A 146 -14.48 2.02 4.47
N THR A 147 -14.17 1.27 3.41
CA THR A 147 -12.90 0.53 3.29
C THR A 147 -11.67 1.45 3.40
N LEU A 148 -11.71 2.64 2.78
CA LEU A 148 -10.60 3.61 2.85
C LEU A 148 -10.45 4.27 4.24
N THR A 149 -11.54 4.38 5.01
CA THR A 149 -11.56 5.10 6.30
C THR A 149 -11.64 4.19 7.53
N ASN A 150 -11.87 2.88 7.36
CA ASN A 150 -11.97 1.88 8.43
C ASN A 150 -10.58 1.43 8.91
N ARG A 151 -9.81 2.38 9.43
CA ARG A 151 -8.49 2.17 10.04
C ARG A 151 -8.50 2.57 11.51
N ARG A 152 -7.53 2.04 12.27
CA ARG A 152 -7.44 2.21 13.72
C ARG A 152 -6.88 3.61 14.02
N TYR A 153 -7.50 4.34 14.95
CA TYR A 153 -7.01 5.67 15.34
C TYR A 153 -5.64 5.55 16.04
N MET A 154 -4.75 6.52 15.80
CA MET A 154 -3.31 6.53 16.16
C MET A 154 -2.40 5.53 15.43
N GLU A 155 -2.91 4.52 14.72
CA GLU A 155 -2.09 3.55 13.99
C GLU A 155 -2.01 3.93 12.50
N LYS A 156 -0.84 4.43 12.05
CA LYS A 156 -0.65 4.94 10.68
C LYS A 156 -0.75 3.80 9.66
N VAL A 157 -1.29 4.06 8.46
CA VAL A 157 -1.33 3.06 7.37
C VAL A 157 -0.81 3.59 6.05
N ILE A 158 -0.15 2.72 5.28
CA ILE A 158 0.25 2.99 3.88
C ILE A 158 -0.81 2.40 2.95
N ALA A 159 -1.37 3.24 2.08
CA ALA A 159 -2.47 2.91 1.19
C ALA A 159 -2.04 2.85 -0.29
N TYR A 160 -2.63 1.92 -1.04
CA TYR A 160 -2.27 1.64 -2.44
C TYR A 160 -3.45 0.98 -3.16
N CYS A 161 -3.57 1.18 -4.48
CA CYS A 161 -4.67 0.62 -5.28
C CYS A 161 -4.43 -0.85 -5.68
N GLU A 162 -3.17 -1.25 -5.81
CA GLU A 162 -2.71 -2.54 -6.32
C GLU A 162 -1.25 -2.77 -5.86
N SER A 163 -0.87 -4.02 -5.65
CA SER A 163 0.44 -4.45 -5.13
C SER A 163 1.30 -5.15 -6.19
N HIS A 164 2.46 -5.65 -5.76
CA HIS A 164 3.26 -6.58 -6.55
C HIS A 164 2.55 -7.90 -6.87
N ASP A 165 1.59 -8.33 -6.06
CA ASP A 165 0.89 -9.62 -6.21
C ASP A 165 -0.11 -9.57 -7.36
N GLN A 166 -0.89 -8.48 -7.44
CA GLN A 166 -1.78 -8.25 -8.60
C GLN A 166 -1.01 -8.03 -9.90
N ALA A 167 0.26 -7.61 -9.82
CA ALA A 167 1.13 -7.49 -10.98
C ALA A 167 1.71 -8.85 -11.45
N ILE A 168 1.63 -9.92 -10.65
CA ILE A 168 2.19 -11.24 -10.98
C ILE A 168 1.17 -12.13 -11.73
N VAL A 169 1.68 -13.03 -12.55
CA VAL A 169 0.91 -14.01 -13.33
C VAL A 169 -0.09 -14.79 -12.46
N GLY A 170 -1.38 -14.62 -12.75
CA GLY A 170 -2.48 -15.24 -12.00
C GLY A 170 -3.62 -14.25 -11.72
N ASP A 171 -3.28 -12.97 -11.57
CA ASP A 171 -4.23 -11.86 -11.52
C ASP A 171 -3.94 -10.86 -12.67
N LYS A 172 -4.40 -9.60 -12.53
CA LYS A 172 -4.20 -8.50 -13.47
C LYS A 172 -3.93 -7.19 -12.72
N THR A 173 -3.15 -6.29 -13.34
CA THR A 173 -3.04 -4.90 -12.90
C THR A 173 -4.39 -4.16 -13.02
N LEU A 174 -4.55 -3.07 -12.29
CA LEU A 174 -5.76 -2.22 -12.32
C LEU A 174 -6.07 -1.74 -13.74
N ALA A 175 -5.04 -1.34 -14.49
CA ALA A 175 -5.15 -0.96 -15.90
C ALA A 175 -5.68 -2.12 -16.77
N PHE A 176 -5.19 -3.35 -16.57
CA PHE A 176 -5.60 -4.52 -17.35
C PHE A 176 -6.96 -5.10 -16.91
N TRP A 177 -7.39 -4.89 -15.66
CA TRP A 177 -8.79 -5.07 -15.23
C TRP A 177 -9.74 -4.04 -15.88
N LEU A 178 -9.29 -2.80 -16.06
CA LEU A 178 -10.10 -1.70 -16.60
C LEU A 178 -10.26 -1.74 -18.14
N MET A 179 -9.25 -2.20 -18.86
CA MET A 179 -9.15 -2.06 -20.34
C MET A 179 -8.87 -3.38 -21.10
N ASP A 180 -8.35 -4.41 -20.43
CA ASP A 180 -8.10 -5.75 -20.98
C ASP A 180 -7.44 -5.72 -22.39
N ALA A 181 -7.92 -6.53 -23.34
CA ALA A 181 -7.36 -6.65 -24.68
C ALA A 181 -7.40 -5.37 -25.53
N GLU A 182 -8.20 -4.35 -25.16
CA GLU A 182 -8.15 -3.04 -25.85
C GLU A 182 -6.86 -2.27 -25.54
N MET A 183 -6.10 -2.60 -24.48
CA MET A 183 -4.79 -1.98 -24.25
C MET A 183 -3.81 -2.17 -25.41
N TYR A 184 -3.90 -3.29 -26.14
CA TYR A 184 -3.00 -3.61 -27.25
C TYR A 184 -3.36 -2.92 -28.57
N THR A 185 -4.53 -2.26 -28.67
CA THR A 185 -5.04 -1.68 -29.92
C THR A 185 -5.53 -0.23 -29.78
N GLY A 186 -6.15 0.09 -28.64
CA GLY A 186 -6.70 1.40 -28.31
C GLY A 186 -5.72 2.36 -27.62
N MET A 187 -4.50 1.94 -27.28
CA MET A 187 -3.54 2.81 -26.57
C MET A 187 -2.72 3.74 -27.48
N SER A 188 -2.81 3.69 -28.81
CA SER A 188 -2.14 4.67 -29.68
C SER A 188 -3.01 5.89 -30.00
N VAL A 189 -2.48 7.09 -29.79
CA VAL A 189 -3.15 8.36 -30.15
C VAL A 189 -3.14 8.65 -31.66
N VAL A 190 -2.34 7.92 -32.44
CA VAL A 190 -2.22 8.10 -33.90
C VAL A 190 -3.17 7.19 -34.66
N THR A 191 -3.17 5.88 -34.37
CA THR A 191 -4.03 4.91 -35.07
C THR A 191 -5.44 4.81 -34.49
N SER A 192 -5.60 5.17 -33.22
CA SER A 192 -6.90 5.30 -32.53
C SER A 192 -7.01 6.72 -31.93
N PRO A 193 -7.25 7.77 -32.74
CA PRO A 193 -7.21 9.17 -32.27
C PRO A 193 -8.34 9.50 -31.29
N PHE A 194 -9.51 8.88 -31.45
CA PHE A 194 -10.62 8.93 -30.49
C PHE A 194 -10.55 7.75 -29.53
N HIS A 195 -11.05 7.94 -28.30
CA HIS A 195 -11.11 6.85 -27.31
C HIS A 195 -12.28 5.92 -27.63
N SER A 196 -12.08 4.61 -27.46
CA SER A 196 -13.21 3.70 -27.24
C SER A 196 -13.79 3.98 -25.85
N MET A 197 -15.05 3.60 -25.61
CA MET A 197 -15.66 3.75 -24.28
C MET A 197 -14.93 2.93 -23.20
N CYS A 198 -14.19 1.88 -23.60
CA CYS A 198 -13.38 1.06 -22.71
C CYS A 198 -12.10 1.80 -22.28
N ILE A 199 -11.33 2.32 -23.25
CA ILE A 199 -10.11 3.10 -22.98
C ILE A 199 -10.44 4.40 -22.24
N ASP A 200 -11.54 5.07 -22.58
CA ASP A 200 -11.97 6.30 -21.90
C ASP A 200 -12.36 6.05 -20.42
N ARG A 201 -13.11 4.98 -20.16
CA ARG A 201 -13.42 4.49 -18.81
C ARG A 201 -12.14 4.14 -18.05
N GLY A 202 -11.20 3.44 -18.68
CA GLY A 202 -9.95 3.01 -18.05
C GLY A 202 -9.03 4.16 -17.69
N LEU A 203 -8.83 5.10 -18.63
CA LEU A 203 -8.13 6.37 -18.39
C LEU A 203 -8.72 7.08 -17.17
N ALA A 204 -10.02 7.31 -17.15
CA ALA A 204 -10.69 8.05 -16.08
C ALA A 204 -10.63 7.34 -14.72
N LEU A 205 -11.05 6.07 -14.65
CA LEU A 205 -11.19 5.37 -13.37
C LEU A 205 -9.84 5.08 -12.71
N HIS A 206 -8.79 4.74 -13.46
CA HIS A 206 -7.45 4.52 -12.91
C HIS A 206 -6.94 5.75 -12.16
N LYS A 207 -7.02 6.94 -12.78
CA LYS A 207 -6.66 8.23 -12.15
C LYS A 207 -7.51 8.53 -10.92
N MET A 208 -8.83 8.34 -11.02
CA MET A 208 -9.75 8.59 -9.91
C MET A 208 -9.50 7.66 -8.71
N MET A 209 -9.21 6.38 -8.95
CA MET A 209 -8.91 5.41 -7.89
C MET A 209 -7.62 5.79 -7.16
N ARG A 210 -6.55 6.11 -7.89
CA ARG A 210 -5.25 6.50 -7.33
C ARG A 210 -5.35 7.77 -6.48
N LEU A 211 -5.99 8.81 -7.01
CA LEU A 211 -6.25 10.06 -6.27
C LEU A 211 -7.12 9.86 -5.02
N LEU A 212 -8.11 8.98 -5.08
CA LEU A 212 -9.00 8.69 -3.95
C LEU A 212 -8.29 7.89 -2.85
N VAL A 213 -7.42 6.95 -3.22
CA VAL A 213 -6.57 6.23 -2.27
C VAL A 213 -5.55 7.16 -1.62
N LEU A 214 -4.89 8.04 -2.39
CA LEU A 214 -3.97 9.03 -1.83
C LEU A 214 -4.69 10.00 -0.88
N GLY A 215 -5.82 10.57 -1.29
CA GLY A 215 -6.54 11.60 -0.52
C GLY A 215 -7.26 11.10 0.74
N LEU A 216 -7.64 9.81 0.79
CA LEU A 216 -8.53 9.28 1.85
C LEU A 216 -8.03 7.98 2.51
N GLY A 217 -7.18 7.20 1.83
CA GLY A 217 -6.86 5.81 2.21
C GLY A 217 -5.89 5.63 3.37
N GLY A 218 -4.98 6.57 3.62
CA GLY A 218 -3.93 6.38 4.63
C GLY A 218 -3.21 7.63 5.12
N GLU A 219 -2.08 7.39 5.77
CA GLU A 219 -1.06 8.33 6.25
C GLU A 219 0.25 8.19 5.44
N GLY A 220 0.28 7.26 4.47
CA GLY A 220 1.31 7.15 3.45
C GLY A 220 0.73 6.51 2.18
N TYR A 221 1.46 6.61 1.06
CA TYR A 221 1.06 6.07 -0.23
C TYR A 221 2.13 5.14 -0.80
N LEU A 222 1.71 4.09 -1.49
CA LEU A 222 2.60 3.14 -2.17
C LEU A 222 2.12 2.90 -3.60
N ASN A 223 3.09 2.79 -4.50
CA ASN A 223 2.90 2.37 -5.88
C ASN A 223 3.96 1.32 -6.24
N PHE A 224 3.57 0.31 -7.01
CA PHE A 224 4.48 -0.71 -7.52
C PHE A 224 4.90 -0.41 -8.97
N MET A 225 6.17 -0.63 -9.29
CA MET A 225 6.82 -0.21 -10.54
C MET A 225 6.06 -0.56 -11.84
N GLY A 226 5.75 0.46 -12.64
CA GLY A 226 4.97 0.38 -13.87
C GLY A 226 3.48 0.69 -13.70
N ASN A 227 2.92 0.53 -12.50
CA ASN A 227 1.49 0.74 -12.28
C ASN A 227 1.13 2.23 -12.32
N GLU A 228 2.07 3.13 -12.03
CA GLU A 228 1.94 4.58 -12.18
C GLU A 228 1.54 5.01 -13.60
N PHE A 229 2.10 4.37 -14.63
CA PHE A 229 1.72 4.60 -16.02
C PHE A 229 0.73 3.56 -16.57
N GLY A 230 0.14 2.72 -15.72
CA GLY A 230 -0.80 1.68 -16.13
C GLY A 230 -0.19 0.62 -17.05
N HIS A 231 0.99 0.08 -16.69
CA HIS A 231 1.72 -0.92 -17.47
C HIS A 231 0.82 -2.14 -17.85
N PRO A 232 0.84 -2.57 -19.13
CA PRO A 232 0.02 -3.70 -19.61
C PRO A 232 0.60 -5.06 -19.21
N GLU A 233 0.00 -6.16 -19.69
CA GLU A 233 0.47 -7.53 -19.41
C GLU A 233 0.47 -7.84 -17.89
N TRP A 234 1.48 -8.57 -17.43
CA TRP A 234 1.75 -8.99 -16.04
C TRP A 234 3.25 -9.25 -15.90
N ILE A 235 3.71 -9.64 -14.71
CA ILE A 235 5.05 -10.16 -14.42
C ILE A 235 5.00 -11.68 -14.33
N ASP A 236 5.88 -12.36 -15.06
CA ASP A 236 6.12 -13.80 -14.91
C ASP A 236 7.63 -14.05 -14.89
N PHE A 237 8.11 -14.69 -13.84
CA PHE A 237 9.52 -14.99 -13.64
C PHE A 237 9.93 -16.27 -14.41
N PRO A 238 11.19 -16.41 -14.84
CA PRO A 238 11.66 -17.61 -15.55
C PRO A 238 11.49 -18.87 -14.69
N ARG A 239 10.68 -19.83 -15.16
CA ARG A 239 10.36 -21.07 -14.43
C ARG A 239 10.01 -22.22 -15.39
N PRO A 240 9.96 -23.49 -14.92
CA PRO A 240 9.73 -24.63 -15.82
C PRO A 240 8.44 -24.55 -16.63
N GLU A 241 7.35 -24.01 -16.06
CA GLU A 241 6.03 -23.95 -16.71
C GLU A 241 5.98 -22.97 -17.89
N ASN A 242 6.78 -21.89 -17.86
CA ASN A 242 6.90 -20.92 -18.96
C ASN A 242 8.14 -21.15 -19.84
N GLY A 243 8.85 -22.27 -19.64
CA GLY A 243 10.04 -22.63 -20.40
C GLY A 243 11.27 -21.75 -20.10
N TRP A 244 11.37 -21.22 -18.88
CA TRP A 244 12.39 -20.26 -18.45
C TRP A 244 12.35 -18.95 -19.25
N SER A 245 11.15 -18.47 -19.54
CA SER A 245 10.94 -17.24 -20.29
C SER A 245 11.21 -16.00 -19.42
N HIS A 246 12.11 -15.14 -19.88
CA HIS A 246 12.29 -13.80 -19.32
C HIS A 246 11.31 -12.77 -19.92
N HIS A 247 10.39 -13.18 -20.81
CA HIS A 247 9.64 -12.22 -21.64
C HIS A 247 8.74 -11.25 -20.85
N HIS A 248 8.18 -11.67 -19.71
CA HIS A 248 7.40 -10.81 -18.82
C HIS A 248 8.15 -10.42 -17.54
N CYS A 249 9.39 -10.90 -17.36
CA CYS A 249 10.28 -10.54 -16.24
C CYS A 249 10.97 -9.19 -16.51
N ARG A 250 10.18 -8.16 -16.85
CA ARG A 250 10.63 -6.83 -17.28
C ARG A 250 9.61 -5.73 -16.96
N ARG A 251 10.05 -4.48 -17.05
CA ARG A 251 9.21 -3.29 -17.21
C ARG A 251 9.43 -2.70 -18.61
N ARG A 252 8.46 -1.93 -19.12
CA ARG A 252 8.46 -1.29 -20.44
C ARG A 252 8.27 0.22 -20.30
N TRP A 253 9.29 0.89 -19.78
CA TRP A 253 9.36 2.34 -19.61
C TRP A 253 9.13 3.09 -20.93
N ASP A 254 9.61 2.51 -22.03
CA ASP A 254 9.40 2.97 -23.40
C ASP A 254 7.93 3.14 -23.82
N LEU A 255 6.98 2.50 -23.13
CA LEU A 255 5.55 2.71 -23.37
C LEU A 255 5.04 4.05 -22.82
N ALA A 256 5.60 4.51 -21.70
CA ALA A 256 5.28 5.78 -21.07
C ALA A 256 6.00 6.95 -21.77
N GLU A 257 7.22 6.70 -22.24
CA GLU A 257 8.04 7.65 -23.02
C GLU A 257 7.50 7.89 -24.46
N ASP A 258 6.83 6.91 -25.08
CA ASP A 258 6.33 7.06 -26.46
C ASP A 258 5.12 8.01 -26.55
N GLU A 259 5.38 9.19 -27.12
CA GLU A 259 4.42 10.23 -27.48
C GLU A 259 3.21 9.74 -28.28
N ASN A 260 3.35 8.67 -29.05
CA ASN A 260 2.32 8.10 -29.90
C ASN A 260 1.36 7.18 -29.11
N LEU A 261 1.60 6.99 -27.81
CA LEU A 261 0.82 6.17 -26.90
C LEU A 261 0.13 6.98 -25.79
N ARG A 262 -0.79 6.32 -25.08
CA ARG A 262 -1.62 6.89 -24.00
C ARG A 262 -1.05 6.69 -22.59
N TYR A 263 -0.03 5.85 -22.40
CA TYR A 263 0.51 5.56 -21.06
C TYR A 263 1.08 6.82 -20.37
N LYS A 264 1.68 7.74 -21.15
CA LYS A 264 2.10 9.07 -20.70
C LYS A 264 1.00 9.88 -19.98
N PHE A 265 -0.28 9.67 -20.34
CA PHE A 265 -1.41 10.34 -19.69
C PHE A 265 -1.65 9.88 -18.25
N PHE A 266 -1.25 8.65 -17.92
CA PHE A 266 -1.23 8.15 -16.55
C PHE A 266 -0.02 8.69 -15.79
N GLN A 267 1.18 8.64 -16.39
CA GLN A 267 2.40 9.17 -15.78
C GLN A 267 2.26 10.66 -15.43
N SER A 268 1.87 11.52 -16.37
CA SER A 268 1.69 12.95 -16.10
C SER A 268 0.64 13.24 -15.02
N PHE A 269 -0.36 12.36 -14.86
CA PHE A 269 -1.34 12.47 -13.79
C PHE A 269 -0.72 12.13 -12.43
N GLU A 270 0.06 11.06 -12.36
CA GLU A 270 0.79 10.68 -11.15
C GLU A 270 1.76 11.78 -10.71
N GLU A 271 2.49 12.38 -11.65
CA GLU A 271 3.40 13.51 -11.41
C GLU A 271 2.67 14.71 -10.79
N LEU A 272 1.50 15.12 -11.34
CA LEU A 272 0.69 16.18 -10.72
C LEU A 272 0.15 15.75 -9.35
N MET A 273 -0.31 14.51 -9.21
CA MET A 273 -0.89 13.99 -7.98
C MET A 273 0.13 14.02 -6.83
N GLN A 274 1.36 13.58 -7.09
CA GLN A 274 2.47 13.61 -6.15
C GLN A 274 2.95 15.05 -5.90
N ALA A 275 2.98 15.92 -6.91
CA ALA A 275 3.30 17.35 -6.72
C ALA A 275 2.25 18.07 -5.85
N CYS A 276 0.96 17.72 -5.99
CA CYS A 276 -0.13 18.24 -5.18
C CYS A 276 0.02 17.84 -3.71
N GLU A 277 0.31 16.56 -3.41
CA GLU A 277 0.66 16.16 -2.04
C GLU A 277 1.92 16.87 -1.56
N ASN A 278 2.97 16.97 -2.39
CA ASN A 278 4.19 17.64 -1.99
C ASN A 278 3.99 19.12 -1.63
N ARG A 279 3.06 19.82 -2.29
CA ARG A 279 2.69 21.21 -2.01
C ARG A 279 1.79 21.38 -0.79
N PHE A 280 0.79 20.51 -0.60
CA PHE A 280 -0.28 20.71 0.38
C PHE A 280 -0.22 19.79 1.62
N LYS A 281 0.65 18.76 1.61
CA LYS A 281 0.91 17.80 2.70
C LYS A 281 -0.36 17.23 3.34
N PHE A 282 -1.36 16.88 2.52
CA PHE A 282 -2.67 16.42 2.98
C PHE A 282 -2.65 14.95 3.44
N VAL A 283 -1.78 14.09 2.90
CA VAL A 283 -1.69 12.68 3.30
C VAL A 283 -1.42 12.53 4.79
N ASN A 284 -0.69 13.44 5.43
CA ASN A 284 -0.46 13.44 6.89
C ASN A 284 -1.25 14.51 7.68
N ALA A 285 -2.21 15.20 7.04
CA ALA A 285 -2.97 16.23 7.72
C ALA A 285 -4.02 15.68 8.71
N HIS A 286 -4.04 16.21 9.93
CA HIS A 286 -5.00 15.83 10.98
C HIS A 286 -6.47 16.07 10.61
N HIS A 287 -6.77 17.00 9.70
CA HIS A 287 -8.15 17.21 9.25
C HIS A 287 -8.51 16.20 8.17
N GLN A 288 -9.47 15.32 8.46
CA GLN A 288 -10.20 14.54 7.47
C GLN A 288 -11.70 14.62 7.76
N TYR A 289 -12.52 14.90 6.76
CA TYR A 289 -13.98 14.88 6.90
C TYR A 289 -14.69 14.50 5.60
N VAL A 290 -15.42 13.38 5.57
CA VAL A 290 -16.25 13.01 4.42
C VAL A 290 -17.62 13.69 4.53
N SER A 291 -17.88 14.67 3.67
CA SER A 291 -19.14 15.43 3.65
C SER A 291 -20.22 14.76 2.81
N LYS A 292 -19.87 14.10 1.69
CA LYS A 292 -20.83 13.40 0.82
C LYS A 292 -20.33 12.02 0.39
N LYS A 293 -21.28 11.08 0.30
CA LYS A 293 -21.11 9.72 -0.24
C LYS A 293 -22.46 9.26 -0.81
N ASP A 294 -22.85 9.89 -1.93
CA ASP A 294 -24.17 9.73 -2.53
C ASP A 294 -24.21 8.51 -3.47
N GLU A 295 -25.10 7.56 -3.17
CA GLU A 295 -25.21 6.30 -3.91
C GLU A 295 -25.96 6.43 -5.24
N MET A 296 -26.82 7.44 -5.37
CA MET A 296 -27.63 7.69 -6.57
C MET A 296 -26.84 8.51 -7.59
N ASP A 297 -26.18 9.58 -7.13
CA ASP A 297 -25.32 10.40 -7.98
C ASP A 297 -23.93 9.81 -8.19
N LYS A 298 -23.56 8.77 -7.42
CA LYS A 298 -22.20 8.20 -7.37
C LYS A 298 -21.14 9.27 -7.07
N VAL A 299 -21.47 10.19 -6.16
CA VAL A 299 -20.60 11.32 -5.79
C VAL A 299 -20.00 11.12 -4.39
N ILE A 300 -18.68 11.23 -4.31
CA ILE A 300 -17.92 11.28 -3.05
C ILE A 300 -17.32 12.68 -2.90
N VAL A 301 -17.50 13.29 -1.74
CA VAL A 301 -16.86 14.57 -1.37
C VAL A 301 -16.26 14.45 0.02
N PHE A 302 -15.00 14.84 0.17
CA PHE A 302 -14.34 14.94 1.46
C PHE A 302 -13.32 16.08 1.51
N GLU A 303 -12.95 16.45 2.73
CA GLU A 303 -11.83 17.33 3.02
C GLU A 303 -10.68 16.51 3.60
N ARG A 304 -9.45 16.80 3.17
CA ARG A 304 -8.20 16.31 3.79
C ARG A 304 -7.21 17.48 3.80
N GLY A 305 -6.74 17.86 4.99
CA GLY A 305 -5.98 19.10 5.18
C GLY A 305 -6.77 20.35 4.75
N ASP A 306 -6.13 21.24 3.99
CA ASP A 306 -6.72 22.47 3.43
C ASP A 306 -7.48 22.24 2.09
N LEU A 307 -7.61 20.99 1.63
CA LEU A 307 -8.17 20.65 0.33
C LEU A 307 -9.56 20.02 0.42
N VAL A 308 -10.44 20.37 -0.53
CA VAL A 308 -11.72 19.71 -0.79
C VAL A 308 -11.58 18.84 -2.04
N PHE A 309 -11.83 17.55 -1.91
CA PHE A 309 -11.84 16.59 -3.02
C PHE A 309 -13.29 16.26 -3.40
N ALA A 310 -13.60 16.27 -4.69
CA ALA A 310 -14.93 15.97 -5.22
C ALA A 310 -14.84 15.01 -6.43
N PHE A 311 -15.45 13.83 -6.30
CA PHE A 311 -15.45 12.75 -7.30
C PHE A 311 -16.86 12.48 -7.82
N ASN A 312 -17.03 12.34 -9.12
CA ASN A 312 -18.23 11.80 -9.79
C ASN A 312 -17.88 10.45 -10.45
N PHE A 313 -18.20 9.34 -9.77
CA PHE A 313 -18.02 7.98 -10.28
C PHE A 313 -19.16 7.52 -11.21
N HIS A 314 -20.18 8.35 -11.48
CA HIS A 314 -21.31 7.93 -12.30
C HIS A 314 -20.84 7.58 -13.72
N PRO A 315 -21.18 6.40 -14.26
CA PRO A 315 -20.69 5.96 -15.58
C PRO A 315 -21.23 6.75 -16.79
N CYS A 316 -22.11 7.74 -16.57
CA CYS A 316 -22.84 8.47 -17.61
C CYS A 316 -23.21 9.92 -17.22
N ASN A 317 -23.72 10.14 -16.00
CA ASN A 317 -24.28 11.44 -15.63
C ASN A 317 -23.20 12.49 -15.37
N SER A 318 -23.48 13.71 -15.83
CA SER A 318 -22.67 14.91 -15.59
C SER A 318 -23.55 15.97 -14.93
N TYR A 319 -23.05 16.65 -13.91
CA TYR A 319 -23.86 17.49 -13.02
C TYR A 319 -23.49 18.96 -13.10
N GLU A 320 -24.40 19.79 -13.61
CA GLU A 320 -24.23 21.25 -13.70
C GLU A 320 -24.61 21.94 -12.38
N GLY A 321 -23.71 22.75 -11.82
CA GLY A 321 -23.95 23.52 -10.60
C GLY A 321 -24.19 22.67 -9.35
N TYR A 322 -23.60 21.47 -9.31
CA TYR A 322 -23.66 20.54 -8.19
C TYR A 322 -23.04 21.17 -6.94
N GLN A 323 -23.78 21.17 -5.84
CA GLN A 323 -23.40 21.92 -4.64
C GLN A 323 -22.78 20.96 -3.60
N ILE A 324 -21.59 21.32 -3.12
CA ILE A 324 -20.80 20.48 -2.20
C ILE A 324 -20.44 21.26 -0.93
N GLY A 325 -20.61 20.67 0.25
CA GLY A 325 -20.25 21.31 1.52
C GLY A 325 -18.74 21.44 1.75
N THR A 326 -18.30 22.58 2.29
CA THR A 326 -16.91 22.86 2.69
C THR A 326 -16.82 23.73 3.96
N HIS A 327 -15.71 23.65 4.67
CA HIS A 327 -15.32 24.54 5.75
C HIS A 327 -14.85 25.93 5.28
N CYS A 328 -14.49 26.07 4.00
CA CYS A 328 -13.91 27.29 3.44
C CYS A 328 -14.92 28.44 3.34
N ASP A 329 -14.61 29.58 3.95
CA ASP A 329 -15.40 30.81 3.93
C ASP A 329 -14.92 31.85 2.91
N GLU A 330 -13.82 31.56 2.20
CA GLU A 330 -13.28 32.34 1.07
C GLU A 330 -13.42 31.60 -0.28
N PRO A 331 -13.17 32.26 -1.44
CA PRO A 331 -13.22 31.60 -2.75
C PRO A 331 -12.17 30.48 -2.90
N MET A 332 -12.53 29.45 -3.67
CA MET A 332 -11.67 28.29 -3.92
C MET A 332 -11.28 28.17 -5.40
N ARG A 333 -10.12 27.58 -5.72
CA ARG A 333 -9.73 27.23 -7.10
C ARG A 333 -9.44 25.75 -7.25
N CYS A 334 -9.58 25.24 -8.47
CA CYS A 334 -9.13 23.90 -8.83
C CYS A 334 -7.60 23.83 -8.79
N VAL A 335 -7.04 22.89 -8.03
CA VAL A 335 -5.59 22.60 -7.93
C VAL A 335 -5.20 21.27 -8.58
N LEU A 336 -6.18 20.41 -8.89
CA LEU A 336 -6.00 19.18 -9.66
C LEU A 336 -7.31 18.80 -10.36
N ASP A 337 -7.26 18.57 -11.67
CA ASP A 337 -8.40 18.16 -12.50
C ASP A 337 -8.05 16.90 -13.30
N THR A 338 -8.79 15.82 -13.06
CA THR A 338 -8.61 14.57 -13.83
C THR A 338 -9.03 14.67 -15.30
N ASP A 339 -9.85 15.64 -15.69
CA ASP A 339 -10.40 15.78 -17.05
C ASP A 339 -9.49 16.56 -18.01
N GLU A 340 -8.30 16.98 -17.58
CA GLU A 340 -7.34 17.64 -18.45
C GLU A 340 -6.90 16.77 -19.64
N GLY A 341 -6.69 17.41 -20.80
CA GLY A 341 -6.24 16.76 -22.03
C GLY A 341 -4.83 16.16 -21.93
N ARG A 342 -3.96 16.70 -21.06
CA ARG A 342 -2.66 16.09 -20.73
C ARG A 342 -2.77 14.78 -19.95
N PHE A 343 -3.91 14.53 -19.31
CA PHE A 343 -4.22 13.26 -18.66
C PHE A 343 -5.18 12.41 -19.51
N GLY A 344 -5.37 12.73 -20.79
CA GLY A 344 -6.30 12.02 -21.65
C GLY A 344 -7.78 12.23 -21.27
N GLY A 345 -8.12 13.29 -20.54
CA GLY A 345 -9.50 13.72 -20.33
C GLY A 345 -10.07 14.56 -21.49
N HIS A 346 -11.26 15.13 -21.26
CA HIS A 346 -12.07 15.80 -22.28
C HIS A 346 -12.08 17.34 -22.20
N MET A 347 -11.26 17.96 -21.33
CA MET A 347 -11.12 19.41 -21.18
C MET A 347 -12.42 20.17 -20.80
N ARG A 348 -13.36 19.53 -20.08
CA ARG A 348 -14.71 20.08 -19.84
C ARG A 348 -14.80 21.13 -18.72
N LEU A 349 -13.68 21.47 -18.07
CA LEU A 349 -13.63 22.21 -16.79
C LEU A 349 -12.90 23.56 -16.85
N GLU A 350 -12.68 24.12 -18.05
CA GLU A 350 -11.96 25.39 -18.29
C GLU A 350 -12.42 26.57 -17.37
N TYR A 351 -13.70 26.64 -17.02
CA TYR A 351 -14.21 27.64 -16.06
C TYR A 351 -13.49 27.59 -14.70
N GLY A 352 -13.27 26.39 -14.14
CA GLY A 352 -12.69 26.18 -12.80
C GLY A 352 -11.16 26.35 -12.72
N HIS A 353 -10.51 26.43 -13.88
CA HIS A 353 -9.10 26.81 -14.00
C HIS A 353 -8.99 28.35 -14.02
N GLY A 354 -9.79 29.02 -14.86
CA GLY A 354 -9.80 30.48 -14.96
C GLY A 354 -10.37 31.22 -13.74
N ASN A 355 -11.43 30.69 -13.12
CA ASN A 355 -12.26 31.43 -12.14
C ASN A 355 -12.27 30.74 -10.76
N PRO A 356 -12.25 31.52 -9.66
CA PRO A 356 -12.47 30.97 -8.33
C PRO A 356 -13.97 30.74 -8.07
N PHE A 357 -14.28 29.61 -7.43
CA PHE A 357 -15.61 29.24 -6.96
C PHE A 357 -15.95 30.02 -5.68
N PRO A 358 -16.97 30.91 -5.67
CA PRO A 358 -17.30 31.70 -4.50
C PRO A 358 -18.03 30.86 -3.43
N PRO A 359 -17.81 31.14 -2.14
CA PRO A 359 -18.45 30.42 -1.04
C PRO A 359 -19.93 30.79 -0.89
N LEU A 360 -20.73 29.80 -0.54
CA LEU A 360 -22.18 29.87 -0.36
C LEU A 360 -22.57 29.49 1.09
N HIS A 361 -23.88 29.35 1.34
CA HIS A 361 -24.41 28.87 2.61
C HIS A 361 -24.04 27.41 2.90
N GLY A 362 -24.06 27.00 4.16
CA GLY A 362 -23.70 25.64 4.59
C GLY A 362 -24.56 24.53 3.98
N LEU A 363 -23.90 23.41 3.66
CA LEU A 363 -24.48 22.18 3.14
C LEU A 363 -23.71 20.98 3.74
N ASP A 364 -24.28 19.77 3.72
CA ASP A 364 -23.57 18.53 4.10
C ASP A 364 -22.90 18.56 5.51
N ARG A 365 -23.54 19.27 6.47
CA ARG A 365 -23.02 19.55 7.83
C ARG A 365 -21.73 20.39 7.86
N ARG A 366 -21.42 21.13 6.79
CA ARG A 366 -20.32 22.10 6.70
C ARG A 366 -20.87 23.54 6.77
N PRO A 367 -20.09 24.52 7.26
CA PRO A 367 -20.56 25.91 7.41
C PRO A 367 -20.81 26.62 6.06
N HIS A 368 -20.11 26.19 5.00
CA HIS A 368 -20.18 26.76 3.66
C HIS A 368 -20.41 25.67 2.60
N SER A 369 -20.55 26.09 1.35
CA SER A 369 -20.56 25.20 0.18
C SER A 369 -20.07 25.94 -1.07
N VAL A 370 -19.68 25.19 -2.10
CA VAL A 370 -19.38 25.73 -3.44
C VAL A 370 -20.18 24.97 -4.50
N LYS A 371 -20.28 25.53 -5.71
CA LYS A 371 -20.94 24.89 -6.85
C LYS A 371 -19.96 24.56 -7.96
N LEU A 372 -19.94 23.30 -8.38
CA LEU A 372 -19.09 22.78 -9.44
C LEU A 372 -19.91 22.36 -10.66
N TYR A 373 -19.26 22.30 -11.81
CA TYR A 373 -19.64 21.35 -12.86
C TYR A 373 -18.89 20.04 -12.56
N MET A 374 -19.57 18.90 -12.55
CA MET A 374 -18.96 17.59 -12.26
C MET A 374 -19.25 16.60 -13.40
N PRO A 375 -18.41 16.55 -14.45
CA PRO A 375 -18.60 15.61 -15.55
C PRO A 375 -18.51 14.15 -15.13
N SER A 376 -19.16 13.25 -15.88
CA SER A 376 -19.08 11.80 -15.68
C SER A 376 -17.64 11.30 -15.65
N ARG A 377 -17.35 10.43 -14.67
CA ARG A 377 -16.02 9.86 -14.38
C ARG A 377 -14.93 10.94 -14.31
N THR A 378 -15.10 11.88 -13.39
CA THR A 378 -14.07 12.89 -13.08
C THR A 378 -13.91 13.09 -11.57
N ALA A 379 -12.73 13.54 -11.18
CA ALA A 379 -12.45 14.15 -9.89
C ALA A 379 -11.82 15.54 -10.07
N GLN A 380 -12.15 16.43 -9.13
CA GLN A 380 -11.57 17.76 -8.94
C GLN A 380 -11.08 17.88 -7.51
N VAL A 381 -9.96 18.55 -7.31
CA VAL A 381 -9.45 18.94 -5.98
C VAL A 381 -9.38 20.45 -5.93
N LEU A 382 -9.93 21.04 -4.88
CA LEU A 382 -10.00 22.49 -4.67
C LEU A 382 -9.16 22.88 -3.46
N CYS A 383 -8.49 24.03 -3.55
CA CYS A 383 -7.93 24.71 -2.38
C CYS A 383 -8.50 26.12 -2.25
N ARG A 384 -8.33 26.74 -1.08
CA ARG A 384 -8.70 28.13 -0.80
C ARG A 384 -7.73 29.12 -1.46
N GLU A 385 -8.24 30.16 -2.12
CA GLU A 385 -7.44 31.03 -3.01
C GLU A 385 -6.31 31.79 -2.29
N SER A 386 -6.37 31.96 -0.96
CA SER A 386 -5.25 32.52 -0.17
C SER A 386 -3.97 31.67 -0.20
N LEU A 387 -4.07 30.34 -0.38
CA LEU A 387 -2.91 29.44 -0.51
C LEU A 387 -2.21 29.52 -1.87
N LEU A 388 -2.88 30.14 -2.86
CA LEU A 388 -2.37 30.33 -4.21
C LEU A 388 -1.71 31.70 -4.39
N ARG A 389 -1.05 32.18 -3.33
CA ARG A 389 -0.19 33.37 -3.35
C ARG A 389 1.27 32.95 -3.14
N GLY A 390 2.17 33.52 -3.94
CA GLY A 390 3.62 33.26 -3.83
C GLY A 390 4.42 33.50 -5.11
N GLY A 391 3.79 33.42 -6.28
CA GLY A 391 4.47 33.48 -7.58
C GLY A 391 4.97 32.11 -8.05
N VAL A 392 5.52 32.08 -9.26
CA VAL A 392 5.98 30.87 -9.96
C VAL A 392 7.41 31.07 -10.42
N HIS A 393 8.25 30.07 -10.17
CA HIS A 393 9.65 30.06 -10.60
C HIS A 393 9.82 28.99 -11.67
N VAL A 394 10.13 29.41 -12.90
CA VAL A 394 10.32 28.52 -14.05
C VAL A 394 11.80 28.40 -14.36
N TYR A 395 12.38 27.24 -14.08
CA TYR A 395 13.76 26.85 -14.37
C TYR A 395 13.85 26.13 -15.72
N VAL A 396 15.08 25.92 -16.22
CA VAL A 396 15.38 25.03 -17.35
C VAL A 396 16.44 24.01 -16.94
N GLU A 397 16.26 22.76 -17.31
CA GLU A 397 17.16 21.65 -17.00
C GLU A 397 18.30 21.54 -18.03
N GLU A 398 19.51 21.17 -17.60
CA GLU A 398 20.66 20.93 -18.51
C GLU A 398 20.31 19.93 -19.63
N SER A 399 19.45 18.96 -19.34
CA SER A 399 18.96 17.97 -20.31
C SER A 399 18.18 18.60 -21.47
N PHE A 400 17.46 19.71 -21.25
CA PHE A 400 16.81 20.46 -22.33
C PHE A 400 17.83 21.29 -23.11
N LEU A 401 18.69 22.02 -22.40
CA LEU A 401 19.71 22.89 -23.00
C LEU A 401 20.66 22.11 -23.94
N GLY A 402 21.13 20.95 -23.49
CA GLY A 402 22.02 20.07 -24.25
C GLY A 402 21.41 19.42 -25.51
N GLN A 403 20.10 19.54 -25.76
CA GLN A 403 19.48 19.14 -27.03
C GLN A 403 19.60 20.20 -28.14
N TYR A 404 19.93 21.44 -27.77
CA TYR A 404 20.06 22.58 -28.67
C TYR A 404 21.49 23.15 -28.71
N ASP A 405 22.47 22.35 -28.27
CA ASP A 405 23.88 22.75 -28.09
C ASP A 405 24.06 24.01 -27.22
N LEU A 406 23.27 24.13 -26.14
CA LEU A 406 23.33 25.23 -25.16
C LEU A 406 23.92 24.77 -23.82
N ASP A 407 24.82 25.58 -23.24
CA ASP A 407 25.44 25.33 -21.94
C ASP A 407 24.73 26.03 -20.76
N THR A 408 23.92 27.06 -21.01
CA THR A 408 23.26 27.89 -19.97
C THR A 408 21.93 28.48 -20.44
N THR A 409 21.19 29.13 -19.54
CA THR A 409 20.02 29.97 -19.86
C THR A 409 20.38 31.41 -20.26
N GLU A 410 21.66 31.80 -20.36
CA GLU A 410 22.04 33.18 -20.69
C GLU A 410 21.57 33.57 -22.09
N GLY A 411 20.79 34.64 -22.19
CA GLY A 411 20.20 35.08 -23.46
C GLY A 411 19.00 34.25 -23.93
N LEU A 412 18.48 33.34 -23.10
CA LEU A 412 17.16 32.74 -23.31
C LEU A 412 16.06 33.59 -22.67
N LYS A 413 14.84 33.41 -23.16
CA LYS A 413 13.60 33.97 -22.63
C LYS A 413 12.52 32.91 -22.52
N LEU A 414 11.65 33.02 -21.53
CA LEU A 414 10.35 32.38 -21.52
C LEU A 414 9.35 33.35 -22.16
N SER A 415 8.79 33.00 -23.31
CA SER A 415 7.71 33.75 -23.96
C SER A 415 6.38 33.07 -23.67
N LEU A 416 5.42 33.82 -23.13
CA LEU A 416 4.13 33.34 -22.65
C LEU A 416 2.99 34.02 -23.41
N LEU A 417 2.18 33.23 -24.14
CA LEU A 417 0.95 33.70 -24.76
C LEU A 417 -0.21 33.46 -23.82
N ILE A 418 -0.55 34.47 -23.02
CA ILE A 418 -1.66 34.41 -22.06
C ILE A 418 -2.97 34.67 -22.80
N HIS A 419 -3.96 33.80 -22.59
CA HIS A 419 -5.32 33.98 -23.14
C HIS A 419 -6.26 34.46 -22.01
N ARG A 420 -6.62 35.74 -21.99
CA ARG A 420 -7.53 36.35 -20.98
C ARG A 420 -8.66 37.11 -21.67
N ASP A 421 -9.91 36.83 -21.29
CA ASP A 421 -11.14 37.50 -21.78
C ASP A 421 -11.29 37.60 -23.32
N GLY A 422 -10.69 36.67 -24.06
CA GLY A 422 -10.70 36.67 -25.53
C GLY A 422 -9.65 37.58 -26.18
N VAL A 423 -8.71 38.10 -25.40
CA VAL A 423 -7.48 38.77 -25.84
C VAL A 423 -6.29 37.82 -25.64
N GLU A 424 -5.36 37.83 -26.59
CA GLU A 424 -4.09 37.12 -26.48
C GLU A 424 -2.99 38.15 -26.20
N GLU A 425 -2.27 37.97 -25.10
CA GLU A 425 -1.18 38.84 -24.65
C GLU A 425 0.12 38.05 -24.61
N MET A 426 1.13 38.50 -25.37
CA MET A 426 2.46 37.88 -25.41
C MET A 426 3.39 38.62 -24.44
N LEU A 427 3.89 37.91 -23.44
CA LEU A 427 4.82 38.42 -22.43
C LEU A 427 6.14 37.64 -22.47
N ASP A 428 7.23 38.35 -22.76
CA ASP A 428 8.60 37.82 -22.66
C ASP A 428 9.18 38.05 -21.27
N PHE A 429 9.84 37.05 -20.72
CA PHE A 429 10.60 37.13 -19.47
C PHE A 429 12.02 36.59 -19.68
N ASP A 430 13.03 37.41 -19.41
CA ASP A 430 14.43 36.97 -19.38
C ASP A 430 14.70 36.09 -18.13
N PHE A 431 15.51 35.04 -18.25
CA PHE A 431 15.91 34.23 -17.09
C PHE A 431 16.90 35.01 -16.19
N GLY A 432 16.72 34.90 -14.87
CA GLY A 432 17.55 35.58 -13.86
C GLY A 432 18.92 34.93 -13.63
N GLU A 433 19.73 35.57 -12.78
CA GLU A 433 21.03 35.04 -12.32
C GLU A 433 20.93 33.70 -11.57
N ASP A 434 19.72 33.35 -11.10
CA ASP A 434 19.37 32.06 -10.48
C ASP A 434 18.85 31.00 -11.48
N GLY A 435 18.91 31.29 -12.79
CA GLY A 435 18.45 30.38 -13.84
C GLY A 435 16.93 30.27 -13.96
N ALA A 436 16.16 31.19 -13.34
CA ALA A 436 14.70 31.13 -13.29
C ALA A 436 14.00 32.36 -13.86
N VAL A 437 12.80 32.16 -14.40
CA VAL A 437 11.81 33.22 -14.66
C VAL A 437 10.82 33.30 -13.51
N HIS A 438 10.59 34.50 -12.99
CA HIS A 438 9.78 34.77 -11.79
C HIS A 438 8.46 35.45 -12.17
N LEU A 439 7.35 34.70 -12.11
CA LEU A 439 5.99 35.13 -12.48
C LEU A 439 5.17 35.42 -11.21
N ASN A 440 4.29 36.44 -11.23
CA ASN A 440 3.56 36.86 -10.02
C ASN A 440 2.09 36.38 -9.94
N GLU A 441 1.58 35.71 -10.98
CA GLU A 441 0.16 35.32 -11.11
C GLU A 441 0.02 33.90 -11.65
N ASN A 442 -1.10 33.23 -11.31
CA ASN A 442 -1.51 32.00 -11.99
C ASN A 442 -2.31 32.33 -13.27
N PHE A 443 -2.11 31.55 -14.34
CA PHE A 443 -2.83 31.68 -15.60
C PHE A 443 -2.74 30.41 -16.47
N ASP A 444 -3.60 30.37 -17.50
CA ASP A 444 -3.48 29.51 -18.68
C ASP A 444 -2.70 30.27 -19.77
N ALA A 445 -1.63 29.69 -20.31
CA ALA A 445 -0.85 30.26 -21.42
C ALA A 445 -0.20 29.19 -22.29
N THR A 446 0.04 29.45 -23.58
CA THR A 446 1.08 28.68 -24.31
C THR A 446 2.45 29.21 -23.88
N PHE A 447 3.48 28.36 -23.84
CA PHE A 447 4.83 28.77 -23.51
C PHE A 447 5.84 28.23 -24.52
N ASP A 448 6.81 29.06 -24.86
CA ASP A 448 7.97 28.74 -25.68
C ASP A 448 9.23 29.29 -25.01
N ILE A 449 10.36 28.60 -25.16
CA ILE A 449 11.67 29.18 -24.85
C ILE A 449 12.23 29.80 -26.14
N VAL A 450 12.63 31.06 -26.07
CA VAL A 450 13.08 31.85 -27.21
C VAL A 450 14.54 32.25 -27.00
N THR A 451 15.37 32.04 -28.01
CA THR A 451 16.80 32.42 -27.99
C THR A 451 17.00 33.92 -28.30
N ALA A 452 18.20 34.44 -28.02
CA ALA A 452 18.57 35.83 -28.30
C ALA A 452 18.44 36.27 -29.78
N ASP A 453 18.47 35.33 -30.73
CA ASP A 453 18.23 35.58 -32.17
C ASP A 453 16.76 35.39 -32.59
N ASN A 454 15.85 35.14 -31.64
CA ASN A 454 14.42 34.86 -31.79
C ASN A 454 14.10 33.51 -32.47
N CYS A 455 14.95 32.50 -32.30
CA CYS A 455 14.57 31.12 -32.62
C CYS A 455 13.73 30.55 -31.46
N ILE A 456 12.59 29.95 -31.78
CA ILE A 456 11.76 29.22 -30.82
C ILE A 456 12.37 27.83 -30.63
N LEU A 457 12.77 27.51 -29.40
CA LEU A 457 13.10 26.15 -28.97
C LEU A 457 11.76 25.45 -28.66
N PRO A 458 11.33 24.45 -29.45
CA PRO A 458 9.97 23.94 -29.39
C PRO A 458 9.67 23.30 -28.04
N CYS A 459 8.83 23.96 -27.26
CA CYS A 459 8.36 23.47 -25.97
C CYS A 459 7.08 22.65 -26.14
N LYS A 460 6.88 21.67 -25.26
CA LYS A 460 5.71 20.80 -25.24
C LYS A 460 4.81 21.17 -24.07
N ALA A 461 3.87 22.05 -24.36
CA ALA A 461 2.67 22.19 -23.54
C ALA A 461 1.77 20.94 -23.65
N SER A 462 0.67 20.96 -22.92
CA SER A 462 -0.35 19.91 -22.88
C SER A 462 -1.01 19.65 -24.26
N LYS A 463 -1.90 18.64 -24.32
CA LYS A 463 -2.67 18.28 -25.52
C LYS A 463 -3.51 19.44 -26.11
N ASP A 464 -3.87 20.42 -25.28
CA ASP A 464 -4.56 21.66 -25.62
C ASP A 464 -3.62 22.88 -25.76
N THR A 465 -2.30 22.65 -25.83
CA THR A 465 -1.21 23.64 -25.95
C THR A 465 -1.08 24.68 -24.82
N LYS A 466 -1.86 24.56 -23.74
CA LYS A 466 -1.87 25.49 -22.60
C LYS A 466 -1.15 24.90 -21.37
N PHE A 467 -0.02 25.49 -21.00
CA PHE A 467 0.49 25.37 -19.63
C PHE A 467 -0.50 26.01 -18.64
N ARG A 468 -0.62 25.40 -17.46
CA ARG A 468 -1.47 25.83 -16.35
C ARG A 468 -0.71 25.86 -15.04
N ILE A 469 -0.75 27.01 -14.39
CA ILE A 469 -0.21 27.19 -13.03
C ILE A 469 -1.30 26.80 -12.03
N TYR A 470 -1.24 25.56 -11.55
CA TYR A 470 -2.14 25.08 -10.50
C TYR A 470 -1.84 25.68 -9.13
N PHE A 471 -0.57 25.98 -8.85
CA PHE A 471 -0.15 26.60 -7.60
C PHE A 471 1.15 27.39 -7.74
N PRO A 472 1.34 28.43 -6.91
CA PRO A 472 2.66 29.02 -6.67
C PRO A 472 3.69 27.97 -6.28
N GLY A 473 4.88 28.09 -6.82
CA GLY A 473 5.95 27.12 -6.61
C GLY A 473 6.92 27.05 -7.77
N GLU A 474 7.71 25.98 -7.77
CA GLU A 474 8.87 25.82 -8.63
C GLU A 474 8.56 24.77 -9.72
N TYR A 475 8.97 25.06 -10.94
CA TYR A 475 8.70 24.26 -12.13
C TYR A 475 9.95 24.27 -13.02
N THR A 476 10.21 23.18 -13.73
CA THR A 476 11.42 23.02 -14.55
C THR A 476 11.07 22.56 -15.96
N VAL A 477 11.58 23.25 -16.99
CA VAL A 477 11.51 22.78 -18.38
C VAL A 477 12.60 21.74 -18.61
N ALA A 478 12.19 20.49 -18.79
CA ALA A 478 13.02 19.30 -18.87
C ALA A 478 12.86 18.56 -20.21
N HIS A 479 13.85 17.74 -20.54
CA HIS A 479 13.83 16.82 -21.68
C HIS A 479 13.33 17.49 -22.98
N LEU A 480 12.30 16.97 -23.65
CA LEU A 480 11.77 17.48 -24.92
C LEU A 480 10.92 18.76 -24.79
N GLY A 481 11.28 19.65 -23.86
CA GLY A 481 10.58 20.92 -23.61
C GLY A 481 9.33 20.79 -22.74
N TYR A 482 9.27 19.78 -21.88
CA TYR A 482 8.15 19.57 -20.96
C TYR A 482 8.36 20.29 -19.64
N LEU A 483 7.34 20.99 -19.15
CA LEU A 483 7.39 21.59 -17.82
C LEU A 483 6.94 20.59 -16.74
N ARG A 484 7.89 20.10 -15.94
CA ARG A 484 7.63 19.34 -14.70
C ARG A 484 7.53 20.27 -13.51
N ASN A 485 6.97 19.79 -12.39
CA ASN A 485 7.06 20.50 -11.11
C ASN A 485 8.41 20.20 -10.43
N GLY A 486 8.83 21.07 -9.51
CA GLY A 486 10.11 20.93 -8.81
C GLY A 486 11.29 21.62 -9.52
N ARG A 487 12.47 21.46 -8.95
CA ARG A 487 13.76 22.02 -9.41
C ARG A 487 14.51 21.06 -10.34
N PRO A 488 15.54 21.52 -11.08
CA PRO A 488 16.38 20.64 -11.89
C PRO A 488 16.98 19.48 -11.08
N GLU A 489 17.43 19.73 -9.86
CA GLU A 489 18.14 18.76 -9.00
C GLU A 489 17.32 18.27 -7.78
N ASP A 490 16.07 17.85 -7.98
CA ASP A 490 15.29 17.15 -6.92
C ASP A 490 15.78 15.71 -6.69
N ALA A 491 17.07 15.57 -6.39
CA ALA A 491 17.58 14.44 -5.64
C ALA A 491 17.11 14.55 -4.18
N LEU A 492 17.12 13.42 -3.45
CA LEU A 492 16.81 13.42 -2.01
C LEU A 492 17.71 14.46 -1.29
N PRO A 493 17.13 15.36 -0.46
CA PRO A 493 17.94 16.31 0.27
C PRO A 493 18.92 15.54 1.18
N PRO A 494 20.20 15.94 1.26
CA PRO A 494 21.10 15.38 2.26
C PRO A 494 20.48 15.61 3.64
N PRO A 495 20.49 14.61 4.54
CA PRO A 495 19.75 14.68 5.80
C PRO A 495 20.18 15.91 6.60
N GLU A 496 19.21 16.78 6.93
CA GLU A 496 19.47 17.94 7.78
C GLU A 496 19.98 17.46 9.13
N GLU A 497 21.15 17.95 9.56
CA GLU A 497 21.62 17.76 10.93
C GLU A 497 20.66 18.48 11.89
N ILE A 498 19.67 17.76 12.41
CA ILE A 498 18.68 18.28 13.35
C ILE A 498 19.43 18.84 14.57
N PRO A 499 19.40 20.18 14.80
CA PRO A 499 20.04 20.73 15.99
C PRO A 499 19.27 20.24 17.24
N PRO A 500 19.96 19.82 18.31
CA PRO A 500 19.32 19.18 19.45
C PRO A 500 18.27 20.10 20.10
N GLU A 501 17.03 19.62 20.20
CA GLU A 501 15.92 20.40 20.73
C GLU A 501 16.16 20.74 22.22
N GLU A 502 16.01 22.01 22.60
CA GLU A 502 16.12 22.41 24.00
C GLU A 502 15.01 21.76 24.85
N PRO A 503 15.33 21.22 26.04
CA PRO A 503 14.38 20.45 26.84
C PRO A 503 13.21 21.33 27.32
N LYS A 504 12.01 21.00 26.84
CA LYS A 504 10.75 21.65 27.24
C LYS A 504 10.50 21.46 28.75
N PRO A 505 10.11 22.52 29.50
CA PRO A 505 9.91 22.43 30.93
C PRO A 505 8.67 21.59 31.30
N GLU A 506 8.75 20.87 32.42
CA GLU A 506 7.69 19.96 32.89
C GLU A 506 6.34 20.68 33.16
N PRO A 507 5.20 20.05 32.82
CA PRO A 507 3.87 20.62 33.07
C PRO A 507 3.51 20.58 34.56
N THR A 508 3.21 21.74 35.14
CA THR A 508 2.75 21.83 36.54
C THR A 508 1.36 21.18 36.72
N PRO A 509 1.15 20.32 37.75
CA PRO A 509 -0.10 19.58 37.91
C PRO A 509 -1.31 20.50 38.22
N ALA A 510 -2.43 20.24 37.55
CA ALA A 510 -3.67 21.00 37.71
C ALA A 510 -4.46 20.60 38.98
N PRO A 511 -5.21 21.53 39.60
CA PRO A 511 -5.93 21.27 40.86
C PRO A 511 -7.23 20.47 40.66
N THR A 512 -7.49 19.54 41.59
CA THR A 512 -8.66 18.65 41.59
C THR A 512 -9.99 19.41 41.79
N PRO A 513 -11.03 19.17 40.96
CA PRO A 513 -12.35 19.77 41.15
C PRO A 513 -13.14 19.14 42.31
N ALA A 514 -13.96 19.95 42.98
CA ALA A 514 -14.80 19.52 44.10
C ALA A 514 -16.08 18.76 43.67
N PRO A 515 -16.62 17.84 44.50
CA PRO A 515 -17.77 17.02 44.13
C PRO A 515 -19.09 17.81 44.08
N LYS A 516 -19.99 17.42 43.16
CA LYS A 516 -21.36 17.95 43.03
C LYS A 516 -22.35 17.20 43.94
N PRO A 517 -23.44 17.84 44.39
CA PRO A 517 -24.49 17.21 45.20
C PRO A 517 -25.38 16.26 44.38
N ALA A 518 -25.98 15.28 45.07
CA ALA A 518 -26.85 14.27 44.48
C ALA A 518 -28.30 14.78 44.20
N PRO A 519 -29.00 14.24 43.19
CA PRO A 519 -30.38 14.62 42.84
C PRO A 519 -31.46 13.88 43.65
N GLU A 520 -32.65 14.49 43.74
CA GLU A 520 -33.84 13.93 44.41
C GLU A 520 -34.58 12.85 43.56
N PRO A 521 -35.32 11.91 44.18
CA PRO A 521 -36.01 10.83 43.48
C PRO A 521 -37.32 11.26 42.80
N VAL A 522 -37.48 10.89 41.51
CA VAL A 522 -38.70 11.11 40.73
C VAL A 522 -39.70 9.94 40.91
N ARG A 523 -41.00 10.23 40.90
CA ARG A 523 -42.08 9.27 41.15
C ARG A 523 -42.40 8.39 39.92
N GLN A 524 -42.66 7.10 40.15
CA GLN A 524 -43.15 6.17 39.13
C GLN A 524 -44.67 6.32 38.87
N PRO A 525 -45.15 6.13 37.62
CA PRO A 525 -46.57 5.89 37.31
C PRO A 525 -46.98 4.42 37.58
N ALA A 526 -48.28 4.17 37.70
CA ALA A 526 -48.85 2.83 37.92
C ALA A 526 -49.09 2.05 36.60
N PRO A 527 -49.03 0.70 36.59
CA PRO A 527 -49.19 -0.11 35.40
C PRO A 527 -50.65 -0.21 34.90
N GLN A 528 -50.81 -0.46 33.60
CA GLN A 528 -52.09 -0.78 32.93
C GLN A 528 -52.14 -2.25 32.46
N PRO A 529 -53.33 -2.84 32.24
CA PRO A 529 -53.52 -4.30 32.16
C PRO A 529 -53.21 -4.92 30.79
N ALA A 530 -52.87 -6.21 30.80
CA ALA A 530 -52.48 -6.99 29.62
C ALA A 530 -53.66 -7.47 28.74
N PRO A 531 -53.50 -7.56 27.40
CA PRO A 531 -54.46 -8.20 26.49
C PRO A 531 -54.51 -9.73 26.60
N GLN A 532 -55.59 -10.34 26.09
CA GLN A 532 -55.80 -11.80 26.04
C GLN A 532 -55.38 -12.42 24.69
N PRO A 533 -55.00 -13.72 24.64
CA PRO A 533 -54.54 -14.39 23.42
C PRO A 533 -55.67 -14.85 22.49
N ALA A 534 -55.32 -15.05 21.20
CA ALA A 534 -56.18 -15.58 20.14
C ALA A 534 -55.55 -16.86 19.50
N PRO A 535 -56.33 -17.70 18.77
CA PRO A 535 -56.11 -19.16 18.81
C PRO A 535 -55.29 -19.80 17.66
N GLN A 536 -54.80 -21.01 17.92
CA GLN A 536 -54.05 -21.88 16.99
C GLN A 536 -54.94 -22.64 15.98
N PRO A 537 -54.46 -22.90 14.75
CA PRO A 537 -54.98 -23.96 13.86
C PRO A 537 -54.51 -25.38 14.25
N ALA A 538 -55.19 -26.41 13.73
CA ALA A 538 -54.97 -27.83 14.05
C ALA A 538 -54.18 -28.61 12.95
N PRO A 539 -53.56 -29.76 13.27
CA PRO A 539 -52.60 -30.45 12.39
C PRO A 539 -53.22 -31.48 11.41
N GLN A 540 -52.43 -31.89 10.41
CA GLN A 540 -52.69 -33.06 9.54
C GLN A 540 -51.42 -33.92 9.34
N PRO A 541 -51.54 -35.21 8.93
CA PRO A 541 -50.63 -36.28 9.38
C PRO A 541 -49.57 -36.77 8.37
N ALA A 542 -48.65 -37.59 8.88
CA ALA A 542 -47.52 -38.18 8.14
C ALA A 542 -47.84 -39.51 7.41
N PRO A 543 -47.00 -39.95 6.45
CA PRO A 543 -47.08 -41.27 5.83
C PRO A 543 -45.95 -42.25 6.21
N GLU A 544 -46.32 -43.51 6.44
CA GLU A 544 -45.49 -44.73 6.48
C GLU A 544 -46.31 -45.90 5.85
N PRO A 545 -45.72 -47.06 5.50
CA PRO A 545 -44.37 -47.36 5.04
C PRO A 545 -44.39 -48.10 3.67
N VAL A 546 -43.26 -48.70 3.23
CA VAL A 546 -43.14 -49.42 1.93
C VAL A 546 -42.82 -50.90 2.11
N SER A 547 -43.50 -51.82 1.39
CA SER A 547 -43.18 -53.25 1.43
C SER A 547 -43.55 -54.09 0.18
N GLN A 548 -42.53 -54.76 -0.39
CA GLN A 548 -42.49 -56.11 -1.01
C GLN A 548 -43.37 -56.53 -2.21
N HIS A 549 -42.69 -56.97 -3.31
CA HIS A 549 -42.69 -58.33 -3.92
C HIS A 549 -41.72 -58.33 -5.14
N HIS A 550 -40.68 -59.17 -5.24
CA HIS A 550 -40.60 -60.57 -5.72
C HIS A 550 -40.95 -60.82 -7.22
N ALA A 551 -40.22 -61.63 -8.03
CA ALA A 551 -38.82 -62.14 -7.96
C ALA A 551 -38.35 -62.90 -9.26
N THR A 552 -37.13 -62.62 -9.79
CA THR A 552 -36.15 -63.56 -10.45
C THR A 552 -36.56 -64.47 -11.66
N PRO A 553 -35.63 -65.26 -12.31
CA PRO A 553 -34.19 -65.07 -12.62
C PRO A 553 -33.78 -65.46 -14.08
N GLN A 554 -32.52 -65.20 -14.50
CA GLN A 554 -31.55 -66.25 -14.91
C GLN A 554 -30.13 -65.70 -15.24
N ASN A 555 -29.14 -66.59 -15.31
CA ASN A 555 -27.67 -66.38 -15.44
C ASN A 555 -27.09 -67.63 -16.16
N PRO A 556 -25.87 -67.65 -16.77
CA PRO A 556 -24.61 -67.72 -15.98
C PRO A 556 -23.36 -67.04 -16.61
N SER A 557 -22.26 -67.05 -15.84
CA SER A 557 -20.88 -66.58 -16.17
C SER A 557 -20.00 -67.73 -16.77
N PRO A 558 -18.64 -67.71 -16.94
CA PRO A 558 -17.58 -67.09 -16.10
C PRO A 558 -16.26 -66.50 -16.73
N LYS A 559 -15.68 -65.52 -16.02
CA LYS A 559 -14.27 -65.34 -15.52
C LYS A 559 -13.05 -66.15 -16.08
N PRO A 560 -11.77 -65.74 -15.84
CA PRO A 560 -11.16 -64.40 -15.60
C PRO A 560 -9.69 -64.21 -16.14
N MET A 561 -9.00 -63.16 -15.67
CA MET A 561 -7.57 -63.08 -15.23
C MET A 561 -6.56 -62.09 -15.89
N THR A 562 -5.49 -61.81 -15.11
CA THR A 562 -4.50 -60.69 -15.08
C THR A 562 -3.06 -61.23 -15.08
N ALA A 563 -1.92 -60.51 -15.13
CA ALA A 563 -1.49 -59.18 -15.63
C ALA A 563 0.06 -59.07 -15.48
N ALA A 564 0.72 -58.08 -16.14
CA ALA A 564 2.14 -57.66 -15.98
C ALA A 564 3.24 -58.72 -16.35
N GLU A 565 4.53 -58.46 -16.66
CA GLU A 565 5.47 -57.30 -16.69
C GLU A 565 6.40 -57.40 -17.96
N ARG A 566 7.60 -56.79 -18.21
CA ARG A 566 8.53 -55.83 -17.52
C ARG A 566 9.54 -55.15 -18.51
N LEU A 567 10.01 -53.93 -18.17
CA LEU A 567 11.30 -53.24 -18.46
C LEU A 567 12.22 -53.53 -19.70
N GLY A 568 12.51 -52.47 -20.48
CA GLY A 568 13.89 -51.90 -20.63
C GLY A 568 14.79 -52.22 -21.85
N GLY A 569 15.58 -51.24 -22.36
CA GLY A 569 16.73 -51.49 -23.27
C GLY A 569 17.26 -50.31 -24.13
N TYR A 570 18.50 -49.85 -23.89
CA TYR A 570 19.22 -48.72 -24.55
C TYR A 570 20.01 -49.05 -25.84
N LYS A 571 20.51 -48.01 -26.56
CA LYS A 571 21.60 -47.93 -27.61
C LYS A 571 21.12 -47.82 -29.09
N LYS A 572 21.82 -47.16 -30.06
CA LYS A 572 23.09 -46.37 -30.06
C LYS A 572 23.22 -45.38 -31.25
N THR A 573 23.83 -44.22 -31.01
CA THR A 573 24.69 -43.35 -31.88
C THR A 573 24.78 -43.54 -33.42
N GLN A 574 24.66 -42.42 -34.17
CA GLN A 574 25.53 -42.09 -35.32
C GLN A 574 25.64 -40.55 -35.56
N ALA A 575 26.52 -40.10 -36.45
CA ALA A 575 27.03 -38.72 -36.57
C ALA A 575 26.48 -37.93 -37.80
N PRO A 576 26.68 -36.60 -37.93
CA PRO A 576 25.80 -35.72 -38.72
C PRO A 576 26.27 -35.40 -40.16
N PRO A 577 25.33 -34.97 -41.04
CA PRO A 577 25.61 -34.19 -42.25
C PRO A 577 25.26 -32.69 -42.10
N ALA A 578 25.68 -31.90 -43.08
CA ALA A 578 25.70 -30.42 -43.13
C ALA A 578 24.36 -29.68 -42.86
N ALA A 579 24.49 -28.39 -42.50
CA ALA A 579 23.38 -27.48 -42.23
C ALA A 579 22.50 -27.20 -43.46
N ALA A 580 21.19 -27.08 -43.20
CA ALA A 580 20.16 -26.65 -44.15
C ALA A 580 19.72 -25.19 -43.86
N PRO A 581 19.15 -24.45 -44.84
CA PRO A 581 18.80 -23.05 -44.66
C PRO A 581 17.64 -22.84 -43.67
N ALA A 582 17.56 -21.62 -43.12
CA ALA A 582 16.59 -21.24 -42.09
C ALA A 582 15.12 -21.48 -42.53
N PRO A 583 14.27 -22.04 -41.64
CA PRO A 583 12.86 -22.25 -41.94
C PRO A 583 12.09 -20.93 -41.99
N LYS A 584 10.99 -20.90 -42.77
CA LYS A 584 9.99 -19.83 -42.67
C LYS A 584 9.30 -19.88 -41.30
N PRO A 585 8.83 -18.74 -40.76
CA PRO A 585 8.09 -18.71 -39.50
C PRO A 585 6.84 -19.60 -39.59
N ALA A 586 6.55 -20.31 -38.51
CA ALA A 586 5.34 -21.12 -38.36
C ALA A 586 4.10 -20.23 -38.16
N PRO A 587 2.90 -20.67 -38.58
CA PRO A 587 1.66 -20.01 -38.20
C PRO A 587 1.44 -20.11 -36.68
N ALA A 588 0.79 -19.09 -36.11
CA ALA A 588 0.49 -19.05 -34.67
C ALA A 588 -0.38 -20.24 -34.22
N PRO A 589 -0.17 -20.78 -33.01
CA PRO A 589 -1.02 -21.83 -32.45
C PRO A 589 -2.45 -21.32 -32.22
N ALA A 590 -3.43 -22.21 -32.40
CA ALA A 590 -4.82 -21.92 -32.04
C ALA A 590 -4.98 -21.84 -30.51
N PRO A 591 -5.89 -21.00 -29.98
CA PRO A 591 -6.12 -20.88 -28.55
C PRO A 591 -6.62 -22.20 -27.95
N ALA A 592 -6.19 -22.49 -26.72
CA ALA A 592 -6.65 -23.65 -25.97
C ALA A 592 -8.15 -23.55 -25.62
N PRO A 593 -8.89 -24.67 -25.60
CA PRO A 593 -10.29 -24.66 -25.15
C PRO A 593 -10.38 -24.32 -23.66
N ALA A 594 -11.36 -23.49 -23.30
CA ALA A 594 -11.58 -23.07 -21.92
C ALA A 594 -11.92 -24.27 -21.00
N PRO A 595 -11.51 -24.23 -19.71
CA PRO A 595 -11.89 -25.25 -18.73
C PRO A 595 -13.41 -25.25 -18.50
N ALA A 596 -13.95 -26.42 -18.14
CA ALA A 596 -15.38 -26.57 -17.85
C ALA A 596 -15.77 -25.78 -16.58
N PRO A 597 -16.98 -25.17 -16.54
CA PRO A 597 -17.43 -24.39 -15.38
C PRO A 597 -17.61 -25.27 -14.15
N ALA A 598 -17.23 -24.73 -12.98
CA ALA A 598 -17.49 -25.34 -11.69
C ALA A 598 -19.01 -25.42 -11.38
N PRO A 599 -19.46 -26.41 -10.59
CA PRO A 599 -20.86 -26.46 -10.15
C PRO A 599 -21.21 -25.24 -9.29
N ALA A 600 -22.43 -24.74 -9.44
CA ALA A 600 -22.88 -23.54 -8.74
C ALA A 600 -22.91 -23.73 -7.20
N PRO A 601 -22.53 -22.70 -6.42
CA PRO A 601 -22.67 -22.73 -4.97
C PRO A 601 -24.14 -22.77 -4.53
N ALA A 602 -24.38 -23.27 -3.32
CA ALA A 602 -25.71 -23.24 -2.71
C ALA A 602 -26.17 -21.77 -2.46
N PRO A 603 -27.49 -21.48 -2.52
CA PRO A 603 -27.99 -20.14 -2.28
C PRO A 603 -27.67 -19.67 -0.85
N ALA A 604 -27.24 -18.41 -0.73
CA ALA A 604 -26.96 -17.78 0.56
C ALA A 604 -28.23 -17.73 1.45
N PRO A 605 -28.10 -17.82 2.79
CA PRO A 605 -29.23 -17.65 3.69
C PRO A 605 -29.82 -16.25 3.57
N VAL A 606 -31.16 -16.15 3.64
CA VAL A 606 -31.86 -14.88 3.61
C VAL A 606 -31.50 -14.07 4.85
N TYR A 607 -30.90 -12.90 4.65
CA TYR A 607 -30.65 -11.95 5.72
C TYR A 607 -31.98 -11.38 6.19
N VAL A 608 -32.32 -11.58 7.46
CA VAL A 608 -33.50 -10.99 8.11
C VAL A 608 -32.99 -9.86 8.98
N GLU A 609 -33.54 -8.66 8.80
CA GLU A 609 -33.20 -7.51 9.64
C GLU A 609 -33.57 -7.82 11.11
N PRO A 610 -32.66 -7.63 12.08
CA PRO A 610 -33.04 -7.69 13.48
C PRO A 610 -33.94 -6.50 13.82
N GLU A 611 -35.10 -6.75 14.45
CA GLU A 611 -35.98 -5.68 14.94
C GLU A 611 -35.23 -4.78 15.95
N PRO A 612 -35.51 -3.47 15.98
CA PRO A 612 -34.79 -2.53 16.82
C PRO A 612 -35.03 -2.81 18.31
N GLN A 613 -33.99 -3.28 18.99
CA GLN A 613 -34.00 -3.42 20.44
C GLN A 613 -33.79 -2.06 21.11
N GLU A 614 -34.59 -1.76 22.14
CA GLU A 614 -34.47 -0.52 22.93
C GLU A 614 -33.15 -0.49 23.71
N GLU A 615 -32.55 0.71 23.85
CA GLU A 615 -31.30 0.90 24.60
C GLU A 615 -31.49 0.63 26.11
N GLU A 616 -31.15 -0.58 26.58
CA GLU A 616 -30.92 -0.80 28.02
C GLU A 616 -29.73 0.08 28.47
N LYS A 617 -30.01 1.04 29.36
CA LYS A 617 -28.96 1.85 30.00
C LYS A 617 -28.00 0.94 30.79
N PRO A 618 -26.68 1.19 30.74
CA PRO A 618 -25.71 0.38 31.44
C PRO A 618 -25.97 0.40 32.95
N LYS A 619 -26.08 -0.80 33.54
CA LYS A 619 -26.17 -1.00 34.99
C LYS A 619 -24.79 -0.73 35.60
N SER A 620 -24.75 -0.03 36.74
CA SER A 620 -23.51 0.36 37.41
C SER A 620 -22.73 -0.85 37.90
N SER A 621 -21.47 -0.98 37.45
CA SER A 621 -20.59 -2.11 37.75
C SER A 621 -19.88 -1.97 39.11
N GLU A 622 -20.63 -2.05 40.19
CA GLU A 622 -20.10 -2.18 41.57
C GLU A 622 -20.21 -3.62 42.10
N GLU A 623 -19.79 -4.63 41.33
CA GLU A 623 -19.57 -6.00 41.87
C GLU A 623 -18.61 -6.88 41.03
N ALA A 624 -17.60 -6.28 40.40
CA ALA A 624 -16.44 -6.99 39.83
C ALA A 624 -15.20 -6.08 39.83
N GLY A 625 -14.27 -6.31 40.78
CA GLY A 625 -13.13 -5.44 41.01
C GLY A 625 -11.97 -5.64 40.04
N VAL A 626 -12.11 -5.13 38.81
CA VAL A 626 -10.99 -4.97 37.87
C VAL A 626 -10.54 -3.51 37.88
N ASP A 627 -9.39 -3.22 38.49
CA ASP A 627 -8.85 -1.85 38.48
C ASP A 627 -8.23 -1.54 37.11
N VAL A 628 -8.83 -0.58 36.40
CA VAL A 628 -8.40 -0.12 35.08
C VAL A 628 -6.98 0.48 35.11
N ARG A 629 -6.39 0.73 36.29
CA ARG A 629 -5.02 1.19 36.48
C ARG A 629 -3.95 0.08 36.47
N ASP A 630 -4.30 -1.20 36.57
CA ASP A 630 -3.30 -2.28 36.50
C ASP A 630 -2.86 -2.57 35.05
N MET A 631 -3.63 -2.11 34.04
CA MET A 631 -3.23 -2.14 32.63
C MET A 631 -2.04 -1.21 32.30
N THR A 632 -1.38 -0.60 33.28
CA THR A 632 -0.13 0.17 33.09
C THR A 632 1.12 -0.62 33.52
N ARG A 633 0.97 -1.88 33.96
CA ARG A 633 2.10 -2.73 34.40
C ARG A 633 2.60 -3.76 33.38
N CYS A 634 1.74 -4.23 32.48
CA CYS A 634 2.11 -5.23 31.47
C CYS A 634 2.84 -4.63 30.23
N TYR A 635 3.08 -3.32 30.21
CA TYR A 635 3.38 -2.56 28.99
C TYR A 635 4.69 -1.77 29.12
N SER A 636 5.84 -2.46 29.18
CA SER A 636 7.17 -1.81 29.10
C SER A 636 8.30 -2.67 28.52
N GLY A 637 7.99 -3.81 27.90
CA GLY A 637 8.91 -4.58 27.06
C GLY A 637 10.09 -5.31 27.74
N LEU A 638 10.55 -4.92 28.94
CA LEU A 638 11.69 -5.60 29.61
C LEU A 638 11.82 -5.42 31.13
N HIS A 639 11.03 -4.58 31.82
CA HIS A 639 11.42 -4.11 33.18
C HIS A 639 10.67 -4.64 34.41
N PHE A 640 9.52 -5.33 34.29
CA PHE A 640 8.72 -5.76 35.46
C PHE A 640 8.08 -7.15 35.36
N MET A 641 8.82 -8.16 34.89
CA MET A 641 8.56 -9.53 35.34
C MET A 641 9.33 -9.79 36.62
N ASP A 642 8.61 -9.98 37.72
CA ASP A 642 9.15 -10.64 38.91
C ASP A 642 9.42 -12.10 38.54
N LEU A 643 10.69 -12.50 38.52
CA LEU A 643 11.09 -13.83 38.07
C LEU A 643 10.49 -14.94 38.95
N GLU A 644 10.23 -14.69 40.24
CA GLU A 644 9.55 -15.67 41.11
C GLU A 644 8.10 -15.93 40.69
N ALA A 645 7.43 -14.94 40.08
CA ALA A 645 6.06 -15.09 39.56
C ALA A 645 6.04 -15.81 38.20
N LEU A 646 7.08 -15.63 37.38
CA LEU A 646 7.23 -16.35 36.11
C LEU A 646 7.60 -17.82 36.33
N ASP A 647 8.55 -18.10 37.23
CA ASP A 647 8.92 -19.46 37.65
C ASP A 647 7.70 -20.26 38.15
N GLN A 648 6.84 -19.64 38.97
CA GLN A 648 5.63 -20.30 39.48
C GLN A 648 4.56 -20.57 38.41
N ALA A 649 4.57 -19.84 37.29
CA ALA A 649 3.63 -20.03 36.18
C ALA A 649 4.09 -21.08 35.15
N LEU A 650 5.40 -21.39 35.08
CA LEU A 650 6.00 -22.22 34.02
C LEU A 650 6.56 -23.58 34.50
N ALA A 651 6.29 -23.97 35.75
CA ALA A 651 6.97 -25.08 36.42
C ALA A 651 6.60 -26.53 36.00
N GLU A 652 5.83 -26.77 34.92
CA GLU A 652 5.17 -28.08 34.66
C GLU A 652 5.48 -28.80 33.33
N THR A 653 6.48 -28.40 32.53
CA THR A 653 6.96 -29.24 31.39
C THR A 653 8.48 -29.21 31.17
N HIS A 654 8.99 -30.18 30.39
CA HIS A 654 10.39 -30.26 29.99
C HIS A 654 10.80 -29.25 28.91
N GLU A 655 9.85 -28.74 28.10
CA GLU A 655 10.14 -27.74 27.05
C GLU A 655 10.39 -26.37 27.71
N GLN A 656 9.54 -25.97 28.66
CA GLN A 656 9.68 -24.72 29.45
C GLN A 656 11.05 -24.56 30.13
N VAL A 657 11.75 -25.65 30.47
CA VAL A 657 13.12 -25.59 31.04
C VAL A 657 14.17 -25.21 29.99
N SER A 658 14.01 -25.65 28.73
CA SER A 658 14.86 -25.22 27.61
C SER A 658 14.63 -23.74 27.27
N ASP A 659 13.39 -23.30 27.41
CA ASP A 659 12.95 -21.94 27.07
C ASP A 659 13.52 -20.92 28.06
N LEU A 660 13.42 -21.21 29.36
CA LEU A 660 14.08 -20.44 30.42
C LEU A 660 15.62 -20.40 30.26
N GLN A 661 16.24 -21.47 29.76
CA GLN A 661 17.68 -21.49 29.45
C GLN A 661 18.05 -20.56 28.29
N GLN A 662 17.22 -20.47 27.24
CA GLN A 662 17.48 -19.52 26.14
C GLN A 662 17.25 -18.07 26.57
N LEU A 663 16.21 -17.79 27.37
CA LEU A 663 15.95 -16.47 27.93
C LEU A 663 17.10 -16.01 28.85
N ALA A 664 17.62 -16.92 29.69
CA ALA A 664 18.78 -16.65 30.52
C ALA A 664 20.05 -16.39 29.69
N ALA A 665 20.28 -17.14 28.60
CA ALA A 665 21.42 -16.92 27.70
C ALA A 665 21.36 -15.57 26.95
N PHE A 666 20.15 -15.12 26.58
CA PHE A 666 19.93 -13.78 26.05
C PHE A 666 20.22 -12.71 27.11
N GLN A 667 19.71 -12.86 28.34
CA GLN A 667 19.95 -11.90 29.42
C GLN A 667 21.44 -11.83 29.82
N GLU A 668 22.12 -12.97 30.02
CA GLU A 668 23.57 -13.00 30.32
C GLU A 668 24.39 -12.28 29.23
N SER A 669 23.98 -12.41 27.96
CA SER A 669 24.67 -11.78 26.84
C SER A 669 24.35 -10.27 26.73
N LEU A 670 23.11 -9.87 26.98
CA LEU A 670 22.70 -8.48 27.05
C LEU A 670 23.39 -7.76 28.24
N ASP A 671 23.49 -8.42 29.39
CA ASP A 671 24.22 -7.95 30.58
C ASP A 671 25.73 -7.83 30.29
N ALA A 672 26.31 -8.78 29.55
CA ALA A 672 27.70 -8.68 29.09
C ALA A 672 27.95 -7.51 28.13
N CYS A 673 26.94 -7.11 27.35
CA CYS A 673 26.93 -5.86 26.56
C CYS A 673 26.63 -4.60 27.41
N GLY A 674 26.32 -4.75 28.70
CA GLY A 674 25.98 -3.66 29.63
C GLY A 674 24.53 -3.19 29.56
N GLY A 675 23.60 -4.08 29.18
CA GLY A 675 22.20 -3.76 28.91
C GLY A 675 21.94 -3.19 27.50
N ASP A 676 22.96 -3.22 26.63
CA ASP A 676 22.94 -2.52 25.34
C ASP A 676 22.61 -3.44 24.15
N LEU A 677 21.35 -3.39 23.72
CA LEU A 677 20.83 -4.12 22.57
C LEU A 677 21.59 -3.78 21.26
N THR A 678 22.10 -2.55 21.12
CA THR A 678 22.82 -2.12 19.91
C THR A 678 24.20 -2.77 19.79
N LYS A 679 24.82 -3.15 20.92
CA LYS A 679 26.07 -3.94 20.96
C LYS A 679 25.82 -5.44 20.77
N LEU A 680 24.71 -5.95 21.30
CA LEU A 680 24.32 -7.36 21.11
C LEU A 680 24.14 -7.70 19.62
N ALA A 681 23.59 -6.75 18.86
CA ALA A 681 23.38 -6.80 17.41
C ALA A 681 24.65 -6.60 16.55
N GLU A 682 25.86 -6.55 17.12
CA GLU A 682 27.11 -6.38 16.34
C GLU A 682 27.75 -7.70 15.89
N SER A 683 27.03 -8.82 16.01
CA SER A 683 27.62 -10.14 15.74
C SER A 683 27.97 -10.33 14.25
N TYR A 684 27.39 -9.53 13.35
CA TYR A 684 27.81 -9.47 11.94
C TYR A 684 29.24 -8.93 11.73
N LYS A 685 29.85 -8.29 12.73
CA LYS A 685 31.24 -7.78 12.67
C LYS A 685 32.27 -8.87 12.94
N THR A 686 31.84 -10.09 13.31
CA THR A 686 32.69 -11.24 13.61
C THR A 686 32.27 -12.53 12.91
N PHE A 687 30.96 -12.80 12.79
CA PHE A 687 30.42 -13.92 12.02
C PHE A 687 30.38 -13.63 10.52
N GLY A 688 30.23 -14.67 9.69
CA GLY A 688 30.31 -14.55 8.24
C GLY A 688 31.74 -14.40 7.74
N LEU A 689 31.89 -13.86 6.53
CA LEU A 689 33.17 -13.76 5.82
C LEU A 689 33.80 -12.36 5.99
N GLN A 690 34.69 -12.23 6.97
CA GLN A 690 35.34 -10.98 7.36
C GLN A 690 36.68 -10.78 6.66
N ARG A 691 37.05 -9.52 6.38
CA ARG A 691 38.31 -9.16 5.70
C ARG A 691 39.10 -8.13 6.49
N ASP A 692 40.33 -8.47 6.86
CA ASP A 692 41.32 -7.51 7.36
C ASP A 692 42.47 -7.36 6.34
N GLY A 693 42.47 -6.26 5.60
CA GLY A 693 43.47 -5.93 4.58
C GLY A 693 43.60 -6.97 3.47
N SER A 694 44.53 -7.92 3.64
CA SER A 694 44.79 -9.04 2.71
C SER A 694 44.36 -10.40 3.24
N GLU A 695 44.00 -10.51 4.52
CA GLU A 695 43.57 -11.75 5.15
C GLU A 695 42.03 -11.84 5.20
N TRP A 696 41.52 -13.07 5.22
CA TRP A 696 40.09 -13.36 5.31
C TRP A 696 39.86 -14.35 6.46
N THR A 697 38.87 -14.04 7.30
CA THR A 697 38.40 -14.89 8.39
C THR A 697 36.96 -15.33 8.09
N TYR A 698 36.62 -16.58 8.40
CA TYR A 698 35.26 -17.08 8.31
C TYR A 698 34.87 -17.71 9.64
N CYS A 699 33.84 -17.18 10.28
CA CYS A 699 33.28 -17.70 11.54
C CYS A 699 31.78 -17.95 11.39
N GLU A 700 31.28 -19.08 11.90
CA GLU A 700 29.92 -19.54 11.66
C GLU A 700 29.38 -20.35 12.85
N TRP A 701 28.12 -20.16 13.21
CA TRP A 701 27.52 -20.89 14.33
C TRP A 701 26.94 -22.23 13.88
N MET A 702 27.70 -23.32 14.10
CA MET A 702 27.31 -24.68 13.70
C MET A 702 27.29 -25.67 14.89
N PRO A 703 26.36 -25.53 15.87
CA PRO A 703 26.38 -26.25 17.15
C PRO A 703 26.22 -27.78 17.06
N PHE A 704 25.76 -28.29 15.91
CA PHE A 704 25.56 -29.72 15.67
C PHE A 704 26.53 -30.31 14.63
N ALA A 705 27.49 -29.53 14.13
CA ALA A 705 28.46 -30.01 13.14
C ALA A 705 29.66 -30.70 13.82
N SER A 706 29.91 -31.96 13.48
CA SER A 706 31.08 -32.69 13.97
C SER A 706 32.41 -32.26 13.34
N ALA A 707 32.35 -31.60 12.18
CA ALA A 707 33.45 -30.97 11.46
C ALA A 707 32.88 -30.01 10.40
N VAL A 708 33.64 -28.97 10.04
CA VAL A 708 33.27 -27.99 9.00
C VAL A 708 34.51 -27.70 8.15
N SER A 709 34.32 -27.52 6.84
CA SER A 709 35.37 -27.09 5.90
C SER A 709 34.81 -26.08 4.92
N LEU A 710 35.60 -25.05 4.57
CA LEU A 710 35.31 -24.19 3.43
C LEU A 710 35.76 -24.90 2.14
N VAL A 711 34.97 -24.84 1.07
CA VAL A 711 35.21 -25.63 -0.16
C VAL A 711 34.86 -24.80 -1.40
N GLY A 712 35.66 -24.89 -2.47
CA GLY A 712 35.39 -24.23 -3.75
C GLY A 712 36.58 -24.28 -4.71
N ASP A 713 36.53 -23.48 -5.79
CA ASP A 713 37.59 -23.47 -6.82
C ASP A 713 39.00 -23.18 -6.26
N PHE A 714 39.08 -22.35 -5.21
CA PHE A 714 40.34 -21.99 -4.54
C PHE A 714 41.07 -23.19 -3.89
N ASN A 715 40.36 -24.27 -3.55
CA ASN A 715 40.93 -25.51 -3.01
C ASN A 715 40.71 -26.74 -3.92
N GLY A 716 40.26 -26.53 -5.17
CA GLY A 716 39.97 -27.61 -6.10
C GLY A 716 38.77 -28.48 -5.71
N TRP A 717 37.86 -27.95 -4.88
CA TRP A 717 36.71 -28.65 -4.30
C TRP A 717 37.06 -29.82 -3.35
N ASP A 718 38.26 -29.82 -2.75
CA ASP A 718 38.62 -30.82 -1.72
C ASP A 718 38.04 -30.44 -0.34
N VAL A 719 37.12 -31.28 0.15
CA VAL A 719 36.48 -31.14 1.46
C VAL A 719 37.42 -31.24 2.65
N ASN A 720 38.67 -31.68 2.44
CA ASN A 720 39.69 -31.88 3.49
C ASN A 720 40.78 -30.79 3.49
N ALA A 721 40.85 -29.95 2.45
CA ALA A 721 41.97 -29.03 2.25
C ALA A 721 41.93 -27.79 3.15
N THR A 722 40.74 -27.35 3.56
CA THR A 722 40.52 -26.15 4.39
C THR A 722 39.46 -26.39 5.48
N PRO A 723 39.78 -27.23 6.48
CA PRO A 723 38.92 -27.41 7.66
C PRO A 723 38.94 -26.17 8.56
N LEU A 724 37.80 -25.84 9.16
CA LEU A 724 37.67 -24.80 10.17
C LEU A 724 38.12 -25.35 11.54
N THR A 725 38.60 -24.45 12.40
CA THR A 725 38.93 -24.74 13.80
C THR A 725 37.81 -24.27 14.73
N GLU A 726 37.43 -25.10 15.69
CA GLU A 726 36.56 -24.72 16.83
C GLU A 726 37.18 -23.53 17.60
N GLU A 727 36.50 -22.38 17.61
CA GLU A 727 36.96 -21.18 18.33
C GLU A 727 36.67 -21.27 19.83
N LYS A 728 37.71 -21.54 20.63
CA LYS A 728 37.61 -21.69 22.09
C LYS A 728 37.62 -20.33 22.81
N GLY A 729 36.55 -19.56 22.57
CA GLY A 729 36.32 -18.25 23.19
C GLY A 729 34.83 -17.89 23.22
N LEU A 730 34.15 -18.06 22.08
CA LEU A 730 32.69 -18.14 22.03
C LEU A 730 32.25 -19.39 22.79
N LYS A 731 31.76 -19.21 24.03
CA LYS A 731 31.19 -20.32 24.79
C LYS A 731 29.98 -20.87 24.03
N SER A 732 29.98 -22.16 23.75
CA SER A 732 28.73 -22.93 23.80
C SER A 732 28.24 -22.90 25.26
N LEU A 733 27.13 -22.20 25.46
CA LEU A 733 26.34 -22.19 26.70
C LEU A 733 25.20 -23.21 26.55
#